data_AF-A0A178FKZ2-F1
#
_entry.id   AF-A0A178FKZ2-F1
#
_cell.length_a   1.000
_cell.length_b   1.000
_cell.length_c   1.000
_cell.angle_alpha   90.00
_cell.angle_beta   90.00
_cell.angle_gamma   90.00
#
_symmetry.space_group_name_H-M   'P 1'
#
loop_
_entity.id
_entity.type
_entity.pdbx_description
1 polymer ?
#
loop_
_entity_poly.entity_id
_entity_poly.type
_entity_poly.pdbx_seq_one_letter_code
_entity_poly.pdbx_strand_id
1 'polypeptide(L)'
;MAFSTPHDVLQEVVGAVTVTPAGCKRPDLRQIHEALKDRLDQPKWPTILVYMDNVPKARNKLRRIQLSRRLGLETLTDDTLPSDCHYEAICPQPETPLDILIDQRRCAVQPEAVLFSDIPSQLLPHEIFRRLRFLVDGYLVPSSIRIVDGPAPVNSGDTIDEAAVDAIIRSQALSSISPTEQRVCGLFADALRLTLGDVTPTTDFFLAGGDSLTAGRLVSRIRQEFSVRLASDVLFRHSTVSEVSIVVEEAMARPKAEEKKSEDLPGCLETYSSTNPAILLLNLIPLGVFSPTLQTLRWSLFVYILIQTFRWRIRDSVIGRLFLILLSGVVDTGLVYPMWGPYHSRWWLTQKVLQVCGKGIFGHFGFTRVLYYRALGARIGRNVRIHPQASLGEYDLIEIGDNVVLDDCSCRPFSAERNTSMLLQPIRIGADCTVGLKAVIASDTDLPQGTCLGPNTSSWEMEDAQESNRELASAQIPQPHWIWYSGTHYELVSIAVRMLGGRVGKRVYWPGTGIAMVQDYDLLEIGNDVVFGSRSTFVTSDGVGRDRIVIGDGAFVGDHVVALPGVMVGKRTTIGSGALLRRNGSYPDNTTWTGSKHGDAIQFPQNNSPRNQSQENLDKLDLKNEDSDTISPFGRAFYNRQASYYVLRIGPIVAYSTLAAAIGAVYSASSILTGLLVVSRLV
;
A
#
# COMPACT_ATOMS: atom_id res chain seq x y z
N MET A 1 48.00 -27.94 9.05
CA MET A 1 48.67 -27.07 10.04
C MET A 1 47.62 -26.51 10.98
N ALA A 2 47.76 -26.67 12.30
CA ALA A 2 46.79 -26.12 13.26
C ALA A 2 47.13 -24.67 13.69
N PHE A 3 46.11 -23.85 13.93
CA PHE A 3 46.18 -22.49 14.43
C PHE A 3 45.01 -22.22 15.40
N SER A 4 45.11 -21.14 16.19
CA SER A 4 44.05 -20.76 17.15
C SER A 4 43.06 -19.79 16.51
N THR A 5 41.77 -19.98 16.79
CA THR A 5 40.64 -19.20 16.29
C THR A 5 39.73 -18.79 17.46
N PRO A 6 39.26 -17.54 17.54
CA PRO A 6 38.45 -17.08 18.67
C PRO A 6 37.07 -17.76 18.71
N HIS A 7 36.60 -18.06 19.92
CA HIS A 7 35.26 -18.57 20.21
C HIS A 7 34.68 -17.80 21.40
N ASP A 8 33.39 -17.49 21.36
CA ASP A 8 32.71 -16.67 22.37
C ASP A 8 32.70 -17.27 23.80
N VAL A 9 32.44 -18.57 23.93
CA VAL A 9 32.36 -19.29 25.21
C VAL A 9 33.69 -19.95 25.56
N LEU A 10 34.31 -20.65 24.60
CA LEU A 10 35.55 -21.41 24.83
C LEU A 10 36.82 -20.56 24.77
N GLN A 11 36.69 -19.25 24.51
CA GLN A 11 37.76 -18.28 24.24
C GLN A 11 38.54 -18.57 22.96
N GLU A 12 39.09 -19.78 22.81
CA GLU A 12 39.87 -20.21 21.66
C GLU A 12 39.55 -21.67 21.27
N VAL A 13 39.43 -21.92 19.98
CA VAL A 13 39.26 -23.26 19.39
C VAL A 13 40.30 -23.50 18.28
N VAL A 14 40.45 -24.77 17.90
CA VAL A 14 41.45 -25.19 16.92
C VAL A 14 40.93 -24.97 15.50
N GLY A 15 41.61 -24.16 14.70
CA GLY A 15 41.48 -24.11 13.25
C GLY A 15 42.58 -24.94 12.58
N ALA A 16 42.31 -25.55 11.42
CA ALA A 16 43.29 -26.29 10.65
C ALA A 16 43.36 -25.86 9.19
N VAL A 17 44.57 -25.55 8.72
CA VAL A 17 44.87 -25.40 7.30
C VAL A 17 45.14 -26.77 6.70
N THR A 18 44.44 -27.11 5.63
CA THR A 18 44.63 -28.35 4.86
C THR A 18 45.09 -28.02 3.44
N VAL A 19 46.10 -28.74 2.97
CA VAL A 19 46.59 -28.63 1.59
C VAL A 19 46.24 -29.94 0.90
N THR A 20 45.47 -29.83 -0.18
CA THR A 20 44.98 -30.98 -0.93
C THR A 20 45.64 -30.98 -2.31
N PRO A 21 46.19 -32.12 -2.77
CA PRO A 21 46.73 -32.23 -4.11
C PRO A 21 45.68 -31.90 -5.17
N ALA A 22 46.11 -31.28 -6.27
CA ALA A 22 45.21 -30.94 -7.37
C ALA A 22 44.52 -32.20 -7.94
N GLY A 23 43.19 -32.16 -8.03
CA GLY A 23 42.37 -33.27 -8.51
C GLY A 23 41.89 -34.26 -7.44
N CYS A 24 42.34 -34.13 -6.18
CA CYS A 24 41.83 -34.94 -5.07
C CYS A 24 40.64 -34.25 -4.36
N LYS A 25 39.68 -35.04 -3.85
CA LYS A 25 38.58 -34.53 -3.02
C LYS A 25 39.13 -33.88 -1.74
N ARG A 26 38.57 -32.74 -1.36
CA ARG A 26 38.92 -32.03 -0.12
C ARG A 26 38.21 -32.70 1.07
N PRO A 27 38.91 -33.02 2.16
CA PRO A 27 38.29 -33.64 3.31
C PRO A 27 37.45 -32.63 4.10
N ASP A 28 36.29 -33.04 4.58
CA ASP A 28 35.42 -32.24 5.45
C ASP A 28 35.80 -32.40 6.94
N LEU A 29 35.05 -31.73 7.83
CA LEU A 29 35.33 -31.80 9.28
C LEU A 29 35.09 -33.20 9.84
N ARG A 30 34.06 -33.90 9.34
CA ARG A 30 33.71 -35.25 9.78
C ARG A 30 34.83 -36.24 9.48
N GLN A 31 35.33 -36.26 8.26
CA GLN A 31 36.41 -37.14 7.83
C GLN A 31 37.69 -36.87 8.62
N ILE A 32 37.98 -35.61 8.94
CA ILE A 32 39.13 -35.25 9.77
C ILE A 32 38.93 -35.69 11.22
N HIS A 33 37.74 -35.51 11.80
CA HIS A 33 37.44 -35.97 13.17
C HIS A 33 37.53 -37.49 13.28
N GLU A 34 36.99 -38.22 12.31
CA GLU A 34 37.06 -39.68 12.26
C GLU A 34 38.51 -40.18 12.19
N ALA A 35 39.34 -39.55 11.36
CA ALA A 35 40.76 -39.88 11.28
C ALA A 35 41.57 -39.53 12.55
N LEU A 36 41.11 -38.56 13.35
CA LEU A 36 41.77 -38.09 14.57
C LEU A 36 41.24 -38.74 15.84
N LYS A 37 40.07 -39.39 15.79
CA LYS A 37 39.35 -39.91 16.95
C LYS A 37 40.18 -40.84 17.84
N ASP A 38 41.01 -41.68 17.23
CA ASP A 38 41.84 -42.65 17.96
C ASP A 38 43.17 -42.05 18.46
N ARG A 39 43.48 -40.80 18.11
CA ARG A 39 44.79 -40.16 18.36
C ARG A 39 44.72 -38.90 19.22
N LEU A 40 43.58 -38.23 19.27
CA LEU A 40 43.39 -36.96 19.97
C LEU A 40 42.05 -36.92 20.70
N ASP A 41 42.06 -36.35 21.89
CA ASP A 41 40.83 -36.04 22.64
C ASP A 41 39.98 -35.00 21.90
N GLN A 42 38.66 -35.12 21.97
CA GLN A 42 37.69 -34.28 21.27
C GLN A 42 37.93 -32.75 21.35
N PRO A 43 38.35 -32.16 22.50
CA PRO A 43 38.61 -30.71 22.57
C PRO A 43 39.77 -30.22 21.69
N LYS A 44 40.62 -31.13 21.19
CA LYS A 44 41.76 -30.83 20.32
C LYS A 44 41.43 -31.00 18.85
N TRP A 45 40.21 -31.40 18.52
CA TRP A 45 39.78 -31.57 17.14
C TRP A 45 39.57 -30.19 16.50
N PRO A 46 39.91 -30.03 15.22
CA PRO A 46 39.72 -28.77 14.53
C PRO A 46 38.23 -28.49 14.35
N THR A 47 37.79 -27.27 14.66
CA THR A 47 36.41 -26.80 14.46
C THR A 47 36.27 -26.04 13.13
N ILE A 48 37.36 -25.49 12.61
CA ILE A 48 37.42 -24.78 11.32
C ILE A 48 38.43 -25.42 10.38
N LEU A 49 38.09 -25.52 9.10
CA LEU A 49 39.00 -25.92 8.03
C LEU A 49 39.23 -24.79 7.03
N VAL A 50 40.50 -24.56 6.71
CA VAL A 50 40.91 -23.61 5.67
C VAL A 50 41.70 -24.36 4.61
N TYR A 51 41.16 -24.47 3.41
CA TYR A 51 41.80 -25.09 2.27
C TYR A 51 42.75 -24.08 1.61
N MET A 52 44.02 -24.47 1.47
CA MET A 52 45.04 -23.65 0.82
C MET A 52 45.82 -24.48 -0.22
N ASP A 53 46.39 -23.78 -1.20
CA ASP A 53 47.34 -24.32 -2.18
C ASP A 53 48.68 -24.72 -1.56
N ASN A 54 49.11 -24.02 -0.50
CA ASN A 54 50.30 -24.38 0.28
C ASN A 54 50.16 -23.93 1.74
N VAL A 55 51.08 -24.36 2.61
CA VAL A 55 51.08 -23.95 4.02
C VAL A 55 51.92 -22.68 4.20
N PRO A 56 51.41 -21.63 4.88
CA PRO A 56 52.16 -20.40 5.12
C PRO A 56 53.49 -20.64 5.85
N LYS A 57 54.59 -20.18 5.26
CA LYS A 57 55.96 -20.32 5.79
C LYS A 57 56.72 -18.99 5.82
N ALA A 58 57.62 -18.86 6.78
CA ALA A 58 58.67 -17.83 6.79
C ALA A 58 59.99 -18.46 7.24
N ARG A 59 61.08 -18.19 6.52
CA ARG A 59 62.41 -18.80 6.78
C ARG A 59 62.34 -20.31 7.01
N ASN A 60 61.58 -21.02 6.16
CA ASN A 60 61.35 -22.46 6.21
C ASN A 60 60.63 -23.00 7.47
N LYS A 61 60.07 -22.13 8.33
CA LYS A 61 59.23 -22.50 9.48
C LYS A 61 57.76 -22.18 9.20
N LEU A 62 56.86 -23.01 9.73
CA LEU A 62 55.41 -22.81 9.65
C LEU A 62 55.01 -21.53 10.38
N ARG A 63 54.19 -20.69 9.74
CA ARG A 63 53.78 -19.39 10.27
C ARG A 63 52.28 -19.37 10.56
N ARG A 64 51.93 -19.80 11.77
CA ARG A 64 50.55 -19.88 12.30
C ARG A 64 50.09 -18.67 13.12
N ILE A 65 51.00 -17.74 13.43
CA ILE A 65 50.73 -16.58 14.30
C ILE A 65 49.73 -15.65 13.63
N GLN A 66 48.68 -15.26 14.38
CA GLN A 66 47.60 -14.36 13.94
C GLN A 66 46.89 -14.81 12.66
N LEU A 67 46.97 -16.09 12.29
CA LEU A 67 46.42 -16.57 11.03
C LEU A 67 44.89 -16.38 10.94
N SER A 68 44.17 -16.62 12.02
CA SER A 68 42.72 -16.35 12.11
C SER A 68 42.39 -14.88 11.84
N ARG A 69 43.17 -13.95 12.42
CA ARG A 69 42.98 -12.50 12.23
C ARG A 69 43.30 -12.09 10.80
N ARG A 70 44.34 -12.69 10.20
CA ARG A 70 44.76 -12.40 8.82
C ARG A 70 43.76 -12.91 7.80
N LEU A 71 43.14 -14.06 8.06
CA LEU A 71 42.04 -14.60 7.25
C LEU A 71 40.70 -13.89 7.51
N GLY A 72 40.62 -12.98 8.48
CA GLY A 72 39.37 -12.30 8.82
C GLY A 72 38.26 -13.27 9.28
N LEU A 73 38.62 -14.38 9.92
CA LEU A 73 37.63 -15.34 10.41
C LEU A 73 36.81 -14.72 11.55
N GLU A 74 35.50 -14.89 11.48
CA GLU A 74 34.56 -14.45 12.51
C GLU A 74 34.74 -15.26 13.81
N THR A 75 34.39 -14.66 14.94
CA THR A 75 34.36 -15.35 16.23
C THR A 75 33.26 -16.41 16.21
N LEU A 76 33.62 -17.67 16.46
CA LEU A 76 32.65 -18.75 16.51
C LEU A 76 31.76 -18.65 17.75
N THR A 77 30.51 -19.05 17.58
CA THR A 77 29.52 -19.23 18.65
C THR A 77 29.08 -20.69 18.75
N ASP A 78 28.50 -21.09 19.88
CA ASP A 78 27.94 -22.46 20.05
C ASP A 78 26.87 -22.80 19.00
N ASP A 79 26.21 -21.79 18.42
CA ASP A 79 25.20 -21.93 17.37
C ASP A 79 25.80 -22.04 15.95
N THR A 80 27.12 -21.91 15.79
CA THR A 80 27.75 -21.94 14.47
C THR A 80 27.74 -23.36 13.90
N LEU A 81 27.09 -23.54 12.75
CA LEU A 81 26.97 -24.85 12.12
C LEU A 81 28.33 -25.32 11.56
N PRO A 82 28.69 -26.61 11.71
CA PRO A 82 29.94 -27.15 11.15
C PRO A 82 30.08 -26.99 9.63
N SER A 83 28.97 -26.88 8.88
CA SER A 83 28.96 -26.60 7.44
C SER A 83 29.44 -25.20 7.07
N ASP A 84 29.37 -24.26 8.02
CA ASP A 84 29.76 -22.86 7.85
C ASP A 84 31.23 -22.61 8.27
N CYS A 85 31.92 -23.66 8.72
CA CYS A 85 33.27 -23.63 9.24
C CYS A 85 34.35 -24.00 8.21
N HIS A 86 34.01 -23.94 6.92
CA HIS A 86 34.90 -24.28 5.81
C HIS A 86 35.22 -23.05 4.96
N TYR A 87 36.52 -22.81 4.74
CA TYR A 87 37.01 -21.65 4.01
C TYR A 87 38.06 -22.06 2.98
N GLU A 88 38.15 -21.34 1.89
CA GLU A 88 39.21 -21.45 0.89
C GLU A 88 40.01 -20.14 0.86
N ALA A 89 41.33 -20.25 0.86
CA ALA A 89 42.22 -19.11 0.85
C ALA A 89 43.48 -19.40 0.04
N ILE A 90 44.09 -18.36 -0.52
CA ILE A 90 45.36 -18.48 -1.25
C ILE A 90 46.51 -18.29 -0.26
N CYS A 91 47.50 -19.18 -0.28
CA CYS A 91 48.67 -19.07 0.57
C CYS A 91 49.44 -17.77 0.22
N PRO A 92 49.69 -16.88 1.19
CA PRO A 92 50.46 -15.68 0.95
C PRO A 92 51.91 -16.03 0.60
N GLN A 93 52.55 -15.16 -0.18
CA GLN A 93 53.97 -15.30 -0.53
C GLN A 93 54.85 -15.42 0.73
N PRO A 94 55.96 -16.19 0.69
CA PRO A 94 56.87 -16.29 1.81
C PRO A 94 57.30 -14.90 2.32
N GLU A 95 57.33 -14.74 3.65
CA GLU A 95 57.73 -13.49 4.33
C GLU A 95 56.74 -12.30 4.25
N THR A 96 55.54 -12.47 3.70
CA THR A 96 54.48 -11.44 3.74
C THR A 96 54.25 -10.89 5.16
N PRO A 97 54.26 -9.55 5.39
CA PRO A 97 53.96 -8.92 6.68
C PRO A 97 52.65 -9.41 7.38
N LEU A 98 52.59 -9.36 8.72
CA LEU A 98 51.46 -9.92 9.50
C LEU A 98 50.19 -9.07 9.46
N ASP A 99 50.32 -7.80 9.12
CA ASP A 99 49.28 -6.78 8.96
C ASP A 99 48.49 -6.94 7.65
N ILE A 100 49.02 -7.69 6.69
CA ILE A 100 48.34 -7.96 5.42
C ILE A 100 47.33 -9.10 5.62
N LEU A 101 46.07 -8.79 5.27
CA LEU A 101 44.95 -9.73 5.23
C LEU A 101 45.12 -10.70 4.06
N ILE A 102 44.63 -11.92 4.25
CA ILE A 102 44.62 -13.00 3.26
C ILE A 102 43.18 -13.11 2.77
N ASP A 103 42.98 -12.93 1.48
CA ASP A 103 41.66 -13.12 0.87
C ASP A 103 41.19 -14.55 1.10
N GLN A 104 39.95 -14.67 1.57
CA GLN A 104 39.28 -15.94 1.78
C GLN A 104 37.88 -15.92 1.17
N ARG A 105 37.41 -17.11 0.84
CA ARG A 105 36.03 -17.37 0.45
C ARG A 105 35.47 -18.48 1.31
N ARG A 106 34.29 -18.30 1.90
CA ARG A 106 33.58 -19.38 2.59
C ARG A 106 33.13 -20.44 1.58
N CYS A 107 33.39 -21.70 1.90
CA CYS A 107 32.92 -22.84 1.11
C CYS A 107 31.50 -23.22 1.55
N ALA A 108 30.59 -23.37 0.59
CA ALA A 108 29.28 -23.95 0.88
C ALA A 108 29.41 -25.47 0.96
N VAL A 109 29.25 -26.03 2.15
CA VAL A 109 29.13 -27.49 2.33
C VAL A 109 27.65 -27.85 2.29
N GLN A 110 27.23 -28.54 1.25
CA GLN A 110 25.86 -29.06 1.12
C GLN A 110 25.86 -30.53 1.55
N PRO A 111 25.42 -30.88 2.77
CA PRO A 111 25.23 -32.28 3.13
C PRO A 111 24.04 -32.84 2.32
N GLU A 112 24.33 -33.55 1.24
CA GLU A 112 23.35 -34.33 0.48
C GLU A 112 23.27 -35.75 1.07
N ALA A 113 22.06 -36.26 1.30
CA ALA A 113 21.83 -37.67 1.60
C ALA A 113 21.24 -38.38 0.39
N VAL A 114 21.74 -39.58 0.11
CA VAL A 114 21.27 -40.43 -0.99
C VAL A 114 20.64 -41.68 -0.38
N LEU A 115 19.35 -41.89 -0.67
CA LEU A 115 18.59 -43.04 -0.19
C LEU A 115 18.33 -43.99 -1.35
N PHE A 116 18.76 -45.23 -1.19
CA PHE A 116 18.48 -46.32 -2.13
C PHE A 116 17.22 -47.06 -1.66
N SER A 117 16.26 -47.26 -2.55
CA SER A 117 15.01 -47.94 -2.23
C SER A 117 14.80 -49.17 -3.13
N ASP A 118 14.66 -50.34 -2.52
CA ASP A 118 14.35 -51.60 -3.21
C ASP A 118 12.86 -51.75 -3.56
N ILE A 119 12.01 -50.87 -3.05
CA ILE A 119 10.57 -50.85 -3.29
C ILE A 119 10.26 -49.51 -3.98
N PRO A 120 9.58 -49.48 -5.14
CA PRO A 120 9.19 -48.22 -5.79
C PRO A 120 8.19 -47.53 -4.86
N SER A 121 8.68 -46.58 -4.06
CA SER A 121 7.93 -46.08 -2.92
C SER A 121 7.47 -44.65 -3.13
N GLN A 122 6.17 -44.45 -2.92
CA GLN A 122 5.44 -43.19 -2.85
C GLN A 122 5.85 -42.33 -1.62
N LEU A 123 7.11 -42.40 -1.18
CA LEU A 123 7.61 -41.69 0.00
C LEU A 123 8.11 -40.31 -0.40
N LEU A 124 7.37 -39.28 0.01
CA LEU A 124 7.73 -37.89 -0.26
C LEU A 124 8.94 -37.48 0.61
N PRO A 125 9.97 -36.81 0.04
CA PRO A 125 11.17 -36.37 0.78
C PRO A 125 10.88 -35.59 2.08
N HIS A 126 9.78 -34.84 2.09
CA HIS A 126 9.34 -34.03 3.24
C HIS A 126 8.97 -34.87 4.47
N GLU A 127 8.42 -36.09 4.29
CA GLU A 127 8.09 -36.97 5.42
C GLU A 127 9.36 -37.59 6.04
N ILE A 128 10.35 -37.90 5.22
CA ILE A 128 11.65 -38.44 5.65
C ILE A 128 12.41 -37.38 6.45
N PHE A 129 12.45 -36.14 5.94
CA PHE A 129 13.01 -34.99 6.64
C PHE A 129 12.39 -34.78 8.02
N ARG A 130 11.05 -34.83 8.11
CA ARG A 130 10.34 -34.64 9.37
C ARG A 130 10.70 -35.73 10.38
N ARG A 131 10.84 -37.00 9.94
CA ARG A 131 11.21 -38.12 10.82
C ARG A 131 12.68 -38.10 11.23
N LEU A 132 13.60 -37.78 10.32
CA LEU A 132 15.04 -37.71 10.62
C LEU A 132 15.35 -36.69 11.71
N ARG A 133 14.67 -35.54 11.71
CA ARG A 133 14.82 -34.51 12.77
C ARG A 133 14.51 -35.00 14.19
N PHE A 134 13.74 -36.08 14.35
CA PHE A 134 13.45 -36.68 15.66
C PHE A 134 14.34 -37.88 16.00
N LEU A 135 15.09 -38.41 15.03
CA LEU A 135 15.87 -39.65 15.16
C LEU A 135 17.37 -39.41 15.19
N VAL A 136 17.84 -38.32 14.60
CA VAL A 136 19.26 -37.94 14.56
C VAL A 136 19.42 -36.51 15.02
N ASP A 137 20.57 -36.23 15.66
CA ASP A 137 20.92 -34.88 16.09
C ASP A 137 20.93 -33.90 14.90
N GLY A 138 20.61 -32.63 15.15
CA GLY A 138 20.41 -31.63 14.10
C GLY A 138 21.55 -31.49 13.08
N TYR A 139 22.79 -31.81 13.46
CA TYR A 139 23.98 -31.79 12.58
C TYR A 139 24.09 -33.00 11.64
N LEU A 140 23.33 -34.07 11.88
CA LEU A 140 23.22 -35.26 11.03
C LEU A 140 22.00 -35.21 10.11
N VAL A 141 21.16 -34.17 10.22
CA VAL A 141 20.02 -33.97 9.34
C VAL A 141 20.53 -33.40 8.00
N PRO A 142 20.40 -34.13 6.88
CA PRO A 142 20.91 -33.69 5.59
C PRO A 142 20.15 -32.44 5.11
N SER A 143 20.79 -31.63 4.27
CA SER A 143 20.19 -30.43 3.67
C SER A 143 19.36 -30.73 2.42
N SER A 144 19.61 -31.86 1.76
CA SER A 144 18.80 -32.40 0.66
C SER A 144 18.78 -33.94 0.72
N ILE A 145 17.67 -34.56 0.29
CA ILE A 145 17.53 -36.02 0.20
C ILE A 145 17.21 -36.38 -1.24
N ARG A 146 18.09 -37.17 -1.88
CA ARG A 146 17.85 -37.76 -3.21
C ARG A 146 17.48 -39.22 -3.06
N ILE A 147 16.37 -39.64 -3.68
CA ILE A 147 15.92 -41.03 -3.69
C ILE A 147 16.34 -41.64 -5.02
N VAL A 148 17.04 -42.76 -4.97
CA VAL A 148 17.49 -43.53 -6.13
C VAL A 148 16.80 -44.90 -6.08
N ASP A 149 16.14 -45.26 -7.17
CA ASP A 149 15.46 -46.56 -7.31
C ASP A 149 16.49 -47.68 -7.53
N GLY A 150 16.39 -48.75 -6.75
CA GLY A 150 17.25 -49.93 -6.82
C GLY A 150 18.17 -50.13 -5.61
N PRO A 151 18.84 -51.29 -5.52
CA PRO A 151 19.68 -51.63 -4.37
C PRO A 151 20.92 -50.75 -4.28
N ALA A 152 21.31 -50.42 -3.05
CA ALA A 152 22.54 -49.67 -2.79
C ALA A 152 23.75 -50.46 -3.32
N PRO A 153 24.62 -49.86 -4.16
CA PRO A 153 25.84 -50.53 -4.59
C PRO A 153 26.77 -50.73 -3.39
N VAL A 154 27.13 -51.99 -3.13
CA VAL A 154 28.00 -52.40 -2.02
C VAL A 154 29.29 -53.00 -2.54
N ASN A 155 30.40 -52.70 -1.87
CA ASN A 155 31.70 -53.32 -2.08
C ASN A 155 31.70 -54.76 -1.55
N SER A 156 32.67 -55.57 -1.96
CA SER A 156 32.83 -57.00 -1.57
C SER A 156 32.93 -57.26 -0.05
N GLY A 157 32.92 -56.22 0.78
CA GLY A 157 32.98 -56.28 2.25
C GLY A 157 31.75 -55.67 2.95
N ASP A 158 30.60 -55.58 2.28
CA ASP A 158 29.31 -55.13 2.86
C ASP A 158 29.25 -53.64 3.26
N THR A 159 30.18 -52.84 2.73
CA THR A 159 30.20 -51.37 2.86
C THR A 159 29.77 -50.70 1.56
N ILE A 160 29.06 -49.57 1.65
CA ILE A 160 28.53 -48.85 0.48
C ILE A 160 29.69 -48.40 -0.42
N ASP A 161 29.57 -48.66 -1.73
CA ASP A 161 30.54 -48.23 -2.73
C ASP A 161 30.27 -46.79 -3.18
N GLU A 162 30.88 -45.83 -2.47
CA GLU A 162 30.74 -44.39 -2.73
C GLU A 162 31.08 -44.00 -4.19
N ALA A 163 32.01 -44.70 -4.85
CA ALA A 163 32.41 -44.38 -6.22
C ALA A 163 31.32 -44.78 -7.23
N ALA A 164 30.65 -45.90 -7.01
CA ALA A 164 29.51 -46.35 -7.81
C ALA A 164 28.27 -45.48 -7.56
N VAL A 165 28.02 -45.05 -6.32
CA VAL A 165 26.96 -44.09 -5.97
C VAL A 165 27.16 -42.76 -6.72
N ASP A 166 28.38 -42.20 -6.69
CA ASP A 166 28.71 -40.95 -7.39
C ASP A 166 28.52 -41.04 -8.91
N ALA A 167 28.80 -42.19 -9.51
CA ALA A 167 28.60 -42.42 -10.95
C ALA A 167 27.11 -42.42 -11.34
N ILE A 168 26.25 -43.02 -10.50
CA ILE A 168 24.80 -43.02 -10.68
C ILE A 168 24.24 -41.59 -10.59
N ILE A 169 24.67 -40.82 -9.59
CA ILE A 169 24.27 -39.41 -9.41
C ILE A 169 24.65 -38.56 -10.63
N ARG A 170 25.88 -38.72 -11.15
CA ARG A 170 26.35 -38.00 -12.35
C ARG A 170 25.58 -38.37 -13.61
N SER A 171 25.22 -39.64 -13.76
CA SER A 171 24.45 -40.11 -14.92
C SER A 171 23.03 -39.54 -14.95
N GLN A 172 22.40 -39.31 -13.79
CA GLN A 172 21.09 -38.67 -13.69
C GLN A 172 21.13 -37.14 -13.82
N ALA A 173 22.20 -36.48 -13.35
CA ALA A 173 22.37 -35.02 -13.44
C ALA A 173 22.57 -34.51 -14.89
N LEU A 174 23.16 -35.32 -15.77
CA LEU A 174 23.32 -35.00 -17.19
C LEU A 174 22.02 -35.13 -18.00
N SER A 175 20.99 -35.77 -17.43
CA SER A 175 19.67 -35.95 -18.02
C SER A 175 18.60 -34.97 -17.50
N SER A 176 18.96 -34.01 -16.63
CA SER A 176 18.00 -33.20 -15.86
C SER A 176 18.20 -31.68 -15.96
N ILE A 177 18.29 -31.11 -17.17
CA ILE A 177 17.89 -29.69 -17.34
C ILE A 177 16.49 -29.72 -17.91
N SER A 178 15.51 -29.39 -17.08
CA SER A 178 14.15 -29.28 -17.57
C SER A 178 14.02 -28.10 -18.54
N PRO A 179 13.26 -28.22 -19.65
CA PRO A 179 12.99 -27.09 -20.54
C PRO A 179 12.33 -25.90 -19.83
N THR A 180 11.66 -26.12 -18.70
CA THR A 180 11.09 -25.07 -17.86
C THR A 180 12.17 -24.27 -17.15
N GLU A 181 13.17 -24.95 -16.58
CA GLU A 181 14.27 -24.35 -15.82
C GLU A 181 15.15 -23.46 -16.71
N GLN A 182 15.42 -23.88 -17.95
CA GLN A 182 16.17 -23.07 -18.91
C GLN A 182 15.44 -21.77 -19.29
N ARG A 183 14.10 -21.81 -19.38
CA ARG A 183 13.27 -20.64 -19.66
C ARG A 183 13.15 -19.71 -18.45
N VAL A 184 13.00 -20.26 -17.25
CA VAL A 184 13.01 -19.47 -15.99
C VAL A 184 14.36 -18.77 -15.81
N CYS A 185 15.47 -19.44 -16.14
CA CYS A 185 16.81 -18.84 -16.12
C CYS A 185 16.91 -17.61 -17.05
N GLY A 186 16.34 -17.70 -18.26
CA GLY A 186 16.25 -16.55 -19.17
C GLY A 186 15.43 -15.39 -18.60
N LEU A 187 14.32 -15.67 -17.93
CA LEU A 187 13.50 -14.64 -17.29
C LEU A 187 14.21 -13.97 -16.10
N PHE A 188 15.02 -14.72 -15.35
CA PHE A 188 15.87 -14.18 -14.28
C PHE A 188 16.96 -13.27 -14.85
N ALA A 189 17.66 -13.71 -15.90
CA ALA A 189 18.67 -12.92 -16.60
C ALA A 189 18.09 -11.58 -17.11
N ASP A 190 16.90 -11.63 -17.72
CA ASP A 190 16.18 -10.43 -18.18
C ASP A 190 15.79 -9.48 -17.06
N ALA A 191 15.29 -10.02 -15.94
CA ALA A 191 14.82 -9.23 -14.80
C ALA A 191 15.99 -8.53 -14.06
N LEU A 192 17.12 -9.23 -13.94
CA LEU A 192 18.32 -8.76 -13.23
C LEU A 192 19.33 -8.06 -14.16
N ARG A 193 19.07 -8.03 -15.48
CA ARG A 193 19.97 -7.51 -16.53
C ARG A 193 21.34 -8.19 -16.53
N LEU A 194 21.38 -9.49 -16.26
CA LEU A 194 22.58 -10.33 -16.27
C LEU A 194 22.68 -11.11 -17.59
N THR A 195 23.87 -11.61 -17.94
CA THR A 195 23.99 -12.50 -19.10
C THR A 195 23.59 -13.93 -18.75
N LEU A 196 23.06 -14.69 -19.71
CA LEU A 196 22.62 -16.09 -19.52
C LEU A 196 23.72 -17.02 -18.96
N GLY A 197 24.99 -16.66 -19.10
CA GLY A 197 26.12 -17.42 -18.53
C GLY A 197 26.38 -17.17 -17.05
N ASP A 198 25.87 -16.05 -16.50
CA ASP A 198 26.07 -15.65 -15.10
C ASP A 198 24.97 -16.18 -14.17
N VAL A 199 23.87 -16.70 -14.73
CA VAL A 199 22.73 -17.21 -13.98
C VAL A 199 22.77 -18.74 -13.98
N THR A 200 23.02 -19.29 -12.80
CA THR A 200 22.98 -20.73 -12.54
C THR A 200 21.63 -21.16 -11.94
N PRO A 201 21.29 -22.46 -12.02
CA PRO A 201 20.14 -23.06 -11.32
C PRO A 201 20.03 -22.67 -9.82
N THR A 202 21.18 -22.49 -9.16
CA THR A 202 21.30 -22.12 -7.74
C THR A 202 21.36 -20.61 -7.48
N THR A 203 21.23 -19.77 -8.52
CA THR A 203 21.30 -18.31 -8.36
C THR A 203 20.07 -17.80 -7.62
N ASP A 204 20.31 -17.14 -6.49
CA ASP A 204 19.27 -16.49 -5.68
C ASP A 204 18.95 -15.09 -6.24
N PHE A 205 17.66 -14.83 -6.46
CA PHE A 205 17.15 -13.60 -7.06
C PHE A 205 17.50 -12.33 -6.26
N PHE A 206 17.46 -12.39 -4.92
CA PHE A 206 17.70 -11.23 -4.07
C PHE A 206 19.19 -10.99 -3.86
N LEU A 207 19.98 -12.06 -3.72
CA LEU A 207 21.44 -11.95 -3.63
C LEU A 207 22.06 -11.45 -4.94
N ALA A 208 21.43 -11.72 -6.08
CA ALA A 208 21.81 -11.20 -7.39
C ALA A 208 21.38 -9.75 -7.65
N GLY A 209 20.81 -9.06 -6.66
CA GLY A 209 20.46 -7.63 -6.72
C GLY A 209 18.99 -7.32 -7.06
N GLY A 210 18.10 -8.31 -6.99
CA GLY A 210 16.66 -8.12 -7.18
C GLY A 210 15.98 -7.37 -6.03
N ASP A 211 15.01 -6.52 -6.36
CA ASP A 211 14.16 -5.80 -5.41
C ASP A 211 12.68 -6.25 -5.52
N SER A 212 11.81 -5.72 -4.65
CA SER A 212 10.39 -6.10 -4.64
C SER A 212 9.65 -5.72 -5.93
N LEU A 213 10.09 -4.68 -6.64
CA LEU A 213 9.47 -4.22 -7.88
C LEU A 213 9.83 -5.13 -9.06
N THR A 214 11.11 -5.53 -9.15
CA THR A 214 11.63 -6.48 -10.14
C THR A 214 11.12 -7.90 -9.86
N ALA A 215 10.98 -8.32 -8.61
CA ALA A 215 10.33 -9.57 -8.23
C ALA A 215 8.88 -9.64 -8.74
N GLY A 216 8.09 -8.58 -8.53
CA GLY A 216 6.71 -8.52 -9.01
C GLY A 216 6.62 -8.61 -10.54
N ARG A 217 7.54 -7.97 -11.26
CA ARG A 217 7.63 -8.04 -12.74
C ARG A 217 8.03 -9.44 -13.22
N LEU A 218 8.99 -10.08 -12.55
CA LEU A 218 9.44 -11.44 -12.84
C LEU A 218 8.30 -12.44 -12.67
N VAL A 219 7.58 -12.43 -11.53
CA VAL A 219 6.41 -13.30 -11.32
C VAL A 219 5.33 -13.07 -12.38
N SER A 220 5.07 -11.80 -12.73
CA SER A 220 4.11 -11.47 -13.78
C SER A 220 4.50 -12.06 -15.14
N ARG A 221 5.78 -11.96 -15.52
CA ARG A 221 6.29 -12.58 -16.76
C ARG A 221 6.24 -14.09 -16.73
N ILE A 222 6.62 -14.72 -15.62
CA ILE A 222 6.49 -16.19 -15.46
C ILE A 222 5.03 -16.63 -15.62
N ARG A 223 4.07 -15.89 -15.03
CA ARG A 223 2.63 -16.16 -15.21
C ARG A 223 2.20 -16.06 -16.67
N GLN A 224 2.74 -15.10 -17.42
CA GLN A 224 2.43 -14.90 -18.85
C GLN A 224 3.05 -16.00 -19.72
N GLU A 225 4.35 -16.27 -19.55
CA GLU A 225 5.11 -17.20 -20.37
C GLU A 225 4.63 -18.65 -20.23
N PHE A 226 4.34 -19.07 -18.98
CA PHE A 226 3.94 -20.45 -18.68
C PHE A 226 2.43 -20.61 -18.49
N SER A 227 1.64 -19.53 -18.57
CA SER A 227 0.18 -19.54 -18.35
C SER A 227 -0.26 -20.16 -17.01
N VAL A 228 0.56 -19.96 -15.96
CA VAL A 228 0.33 -20.50 -14.60
C VAL A 228 -0.15 -19.42 -13.62
N ARG A 229 -0.95 -19.82 -12.62
CA ARG A 229 -1.35 -18.93 -11.50
C ARG A 229 -0.39 -19.13 -10.33
N LEU A 230 0.60 -18.25 -10.22
CA LEU A 230 1.54 -18.21 -9.08
C LEU A 230 1.13 -17.13 -8.08
N ALA A 231 1.26 -17.35 -6.79
CA ALA A 231 1.06 -16.29 -5.80
C ALA A 231 2.21 -15.26 -5.85
N SER A 232 1.97 -14.02 -5.42
CA SER A 232 2.99 -12.95 -5.48
C SER A 232 4.13 -13.14 -4.47
N ASP A 233 3.94 -14.00 -3.48
CA ASP A 233 4.92 -14.31 -2.44
C ASP A 233 5.85 -15.48 -2.82
N VAL A 234 5.65 -16.12 -3.99
CA VAL A 234 6.43 -17.30 -4.42
C VAL A 234 7.94 -17.03 -4.44
N LEU A 235 8.38 -15.89 -4.99
CA LEU A 235 9.81 -15.53 -5.01
C LEU A 235 10.41 -15.31 -3.63
N PHE A 236 9.60 -14.95 -2.63
CA PHE A 236 10.06 -14.75 -1.25
C PHE A 236 10.20 -16.07 -0.48
N ARG A 237 9.50 -17.12 -0.92
CA ARG A 237 9.60 -18.48 -0.36
C ARG A 237 10.60 -19.35 -1.12
N HIS A 238 10.77 -19.08 -2.40
CA HIS A 238 11.60 -19.80 -3.36
C HIS A 238 12.37 -18.77 -4.17
N SER A 239 13.59 -18.44 -3.74
CA SER A 239 14.38 -17.35 -4.31
C SER A 239 15.32 -17.81 -5.43
N THR A 240 15.52 -19.12 -5.60
CA THR A 240 16.44 -19.67 -6.60
C THR A 240 15.75 -20.12 -7.90
N VAL A 241 16.51 -20.15 -9.01
CA VAL A 241 15.99 -20.57 -10.33
C VAL A 241 15.44 -21.99 -10.30
N SER A 242 16.14 -22.94 -9.67
CA SER A 242 15.67 -24.33 -9.56
C SER A 242 14.39 -24.43 -8.73
N GLU A 243 14.30 -23.78 -7.57
CA GLU A 243 13.10 -23.84 -6.73
C GLU A 243 11.89 -23.20 -7.42
N VAL A 244 12.09 -22.07 -8.10
CA VAL A 244 11.02 -21.44 -8.89
C VAL A 244 10.60 -22.32 -10.06
N SER A 245 11.54 -22.99 -10.73
CA SER A 245 11.22 -23.91 -11.82
C SER A 245 10.38 -25.10 -11.36
N ILE A 246 10.66 -25.67 -10.18
CA ILE A 246 9.86 -26.75 -9.57
C ILE A 246 8.44 -26.25 -9.27
N VAL A 247 8.29 -25.06 -8.70
CA VAL A 247 6.96 -24.49 -8.39
C VAL A 247 6.17 -24.20 -9.68
N VAL A 248 6.85 -23.75 -10.75
CA VAL A 248 6.24 -23.56 -12.07
C VAL A 248 5.82 -24.89 -12.65
N GLU A 249 6.65 -25.92 -12.58
CA GLU A 249 6.34 -27.27 -13.05
C GLU A 249 5.19 -27.90 -12.28
N GLU A 250 5.16 -27.78 -10.95
CA GLU A 250 4.01 -28.21 -10.14
C GLU A 250 2.74 -27.46 -10.53
N ALA A 251 2.84 -26.17 -10.85
CA ALA A 251 1.71 -25.38 -11.32
C ALA A 251 1.26 -25.74 -12.75
N MET A 252 2.16 -26.26 -13.59
CA MET A 252 1.87 -26.78 -14.93
C MET A 252 1.35 -28.23 -14.91
N ALA A 253 1.86 -29.06 -13.99
CA ALA A 253 1.55 -30.48 -13.84
C ALA A 253 0.28 -30.73 -13.02
N ARG A 254 -0.10 -29.78 -12.17
CA ARG A 254 -1.51 -29.70 -11.75
C ARG A 254 -2.31 -29.56 -13.04
N PRO A 255 -3.18 -30.53 -13.41
CA PRO A 255 -4.07 -30.34 -14.54
C PRO A 255 -4.69 -28.97 -14.32
N LYS A 256 -4.74 -28.11 -15.36
CA LYS A 256 -5.54 -26.87 -15.38
C LYS A 256 -6.78 -27.28 -14.60
N ALA A 257 -6.86 -26.87 -13.33
CA ALA A 257 -7.95 -27.36 -12.50
C ALA A 257 -9.13 -27.01 -13.36
N GLU A 258 -9.90 -28.03 -13.79
CA GLU A 258 -11.22 -27.80 -14.37
C GLU A 258 -11.71 -26.61 -13.60
N GLU A 259 -11.95 -25.48 -14.28
CA GLU A 259 -12.47 -24.28 -13.63
C GLU A 259 -13.48 -24.84 -12.66
N LYS A 260 -13.10 -24.88 -11.37
CA LYS A 260 -13.94 -25.54 -10.38
C LYS A 260 -15.03 -24.52 -10.39
N LYS A 261 -16.07 -24.80 -11.18
CA LYS A 261 -17.28 -24.01 -11.36
C LYS A 261 -17.60 -23.71 -9.93
N SER A 262 -17.29 -22.48 -9.51
CA SER A 262 -16.95 -22.15 -8.12
C SER A 262 -17.76 -23.07 -7.26
N GLU A 263 -17.15 -24.10 -6.64
CA GLU A 263 -17.92 -25.05 -5.83
C GLU A 263 -18.80 -24.11 -5.01
N ASP A 264 -20.11 -24.16 -5.23
CA ASP A 264 -21.04 -23.19 -4.65
C ASP A 264 -20.82 -23.37 -3.16
N LEU A 265 -19.91 -22.58 -2.59
CA LEU A 265 -19.66 -22.45 -1.18
C LEU A 265 -21.06 -22.32 -0.66
N PRO A 266 -21.58 -23.28 0.14
CA PRO A 266 -23.01 -23.44 0.35
C PRO A 266 -23.57 -22.05 0.54
N GLY A 267 -24.20 -21.54 -0.53
CA GLY A 267 -24.43 -20.10 -0.65
C GLY A 267 -25.19 -19.72 0.60
N CYS A 268 -24.80 -18.64 1.27
CA CYS A 268 -25.36 -18.26 2.57
C CYS A 268 -26.87 -18.56 2.58
N LEU A 269 -27.26 -19.67 3.24
CA LEU A 269 -28.57 -20.31 3.04
C LEU A 269 -29.68 -19.37 3.49
N GLU A 270 -29.34 -18.49 4.43
CA GLU A 270 -30.18 -17.42 4.93
C GLU A 270 -29.42 -16.10 4.88
N THR A 271 -29.84 -15.22 3.98
CA THR A 271 -29.31 -13.86 3.89
C THR A 271 -30.24 -12.92 4.63
N TYR A 272 -29.74 -12.28 5.69
CA TYR A 272 -30.52 -11.34 6.49
C TYR A 272 -30.30 -9.91 6.00
N SER A 273 -31.38 -9.20 5.70
CA SER A 273 -31.30 -7.80 5.29
C SER A 273 -30.88 -6.90 6.46
N SER A 274 -29.92 -6.01 6.24
CA SER A 274 -29.61 -4.90 7.14
C SER A 274 -30.80 -3.94 7.32
N THR A 275 -31.83 -4.04 6.48
CA THR A 275 -33.08 -3.29 6.61
C THR A 275 -34.13 -3.94 7.52
N ASN A 276 -33.78 -5.00 8.27
CA ASN A 276 -34.69 -5.59 9.26
C ASN A 276 -35.13 -4.52 10.29
N PRO A 277 -36.45 -4.30 10.51
CA PRO A 277 -36.94 -3.30 11.46
C PRO A 277 -36.36 -3.41 12.88
N ALA A 278 -36.08 -4.63 13.35
CA ALA A 278 -35.47 -4.85 14.66
C ALA A 278 -34.01 -4.36 14.71
N ILE A 279 -33.24 -4.59 13.64
CA ILE A 279 -31.86 -4.09 13.50
C ILE A 279 -31.87 -2.57 13.35
N LEU A 280 -32.81 -2.02 12.58
CA LEU A 280 -32.99 -0.58 12.42
C LEU A 280 -33.35 0.10 13.75
N LEU A 281 -34.18 -0.52 14.60
CA LEU A 281 -34.48 -0.04 15.95
C LEU A 281 -33.25 -0.15 16.87
N LEU A 282 -32.53 -1.27 16.81
CA LEU A 282 -31.29 -1.47 17.58
C LEU A 282 -30.24 -0.40 17.22
N ASN A 283 -30.09 -0.04 15.94
CA ASN A 283 -29.18 1.01 15.47
C ASN A 283 -29.57 2.42 15.94
N LEU A 284 -30.83 2.67 16.30
CA LEU A 284 -31.24 3.94 16.90
C LEU A 284 -30.80 4.09 18.36
N ILE A 285 -30.52 2.99 19.08
CA ILE A 285 -30.15 3.03 20.51
C ILE A 285 -28.80 3.74 20.73
N PRO A 286 -27.70 3.43 20.03
CA PRO A 286 -26.44 4.16 20.16
C PRO A 286 -26.55 5.65 19.79
N LEU A 287 -27.35 5.97 18.77
CA LEU A 287 -27.63 7.32 18.28
C LEU A 287 -28.46 8.15 19.28
N GLY A 288 -29.45 7.52 19.93
CA GLY A 288 -30.36 8.17 20.87
C GLY A 288 -29.91 8.16 22.33
N VAL A 289 -29.02 7.24 22.74
CA VAL A 289 -28.66 7.07 24.17
C VAL A 289 -27.16 7.25 24.42
N PHE A 290 -26.27 6.63 23.65
CA PHE A 290 -24.85 6.56 24.05
C PHE A 290 -24.00 7.73 23.55
N SER A 291 -23.97 7.97 22.24
CA SER A 291 -23.19 9.05 21.63
C SER A 291 -23.43 10.42 22.28
N PRO A 292 -24.67 10.89 22.43
CA PRO A 292 -24.99 12.21 22.99
C PRO A 292 -24.81 12.32 24.52
N THR A 293 -25.01 11.25 25.29
CA THR A 293 -24.74 11.28 26.75
C THR A 293 -23.25 11.40 27.00
N LEU A 294 -22.43 10.65 26.26
CA LEU A 294 -20.97 10.77 26.28
C LEU A 294 -20.49 12.14 25.78
N GLN A 295 -21.08 12.65 24.69
CA GLN A 295 -20.75 13.97 24.14
C GLN A 295 -21.09 15.06 25.16
N THR A 296 -22.31 15.08 25.69
CA THR A 296 -22.76 16.06 26.70
C THR A 296 -21.91 15.98 27.95
N LEU A 297 -21.57 14.77 28.44
CA LEU A 297 -20.71 14.59 29.61
C LEU A 297 -19.28 15.09 29.35
N ARG A 298 -18.69 14.78 28.18
CA ARG A 298 -17.36 15.27 27.78
C ARG A 298 -17.33 16.79 27.67
N TRP A 299 -18.34 17.41 27.07
CA TRP A 299 -18.43 18.87 26.95
C TRP A 299 -18.73 19.56 28.28
N SER A 300 -19.62 19.00 29.10
CA SER A 300 -19.93 19.54 30.42
C SER A 300 -18.72 19.48 31.34
N LEU A 301 -18.00 18.35 31.34
CA LEU A 301 -16.77 18.18 32.11
C LEU A 301 -15.66 19.12 31.59
N PHE A 302 -15.52 19.25 30.27
CA PHE A 302 -14.55 20.16 29.66
C PHE A 302 -14.82 21.62 30.02
N VAL A 303 -16.06 22.09 29.90
CA VAL A 303 -16.46 23.46 30.25
C VAL A 303 -16.32 23.69 31.76
N TYR A 304 -16.69 22.71 32.59
CA TYR A 304 -16.51 22.77 34.05
C TYR A 304 -15.04 22.92 34.43
N ILE A 305 -14.15 22.11 33.85
CA ILE A 305 -12.70 22.21 34.07
C ILE A 305 -12.20 23.57 33.60
N LEU A 306 -12.62 24.04 32.42
CA LEU A 306 -12.19 25.33 31.87
C LEU A 306 -12.62 26.52 32.76
N ILE A 307 -13.83 26.49 33.32
CA ILE A 307 -14.33 27.47 34.29
C ILE A 307 -13.51 27.43 35.59
N GLN A 308 -13.25 26.23 36.13
CA GLN A 308 -12.50 26.05 37.37
C GLN A 308 -11.02 26.45 37.24
N THR A 309 -10.40 26.16 36.10
CA THR A 309 -8.99 26.44 35.84
C THR A 309 -8.73 27.92 35.59
N PHE A 310 -9.63 28.64 34.90
CA PHE A 310 -9.33 30.01 34.46
C PHE A 310 -10.00 31.13 35.26
N ARG A 311 -10.94 30.86 36.19
CA ARG A 311 -11.60 31.86 37.08
C ARG A 311 -12.10 33.15 36.41
N TRP A 312 -12.28 33.17 35.08
CA TRP A 312 -12.66 34.36 34.32
C TRP A 312 -14.10 34.27 33.83
N ARG A 313 -14.82 35.39 33.91
CA ARG A 313 -16.21 35.56 33.45
C ARG A 313 -16.23 35.68 31.92
N ILE A 314 -15.93 34.58 31.23
CA ILE A 314 -15.70 34.51 29.77
C ILE A 314 -16.98 34.81 28.95
N ARG A 315 -18.17 34.66 29.55
CA ARG A 315 -19.46 34.87 28.88
C ARG A 315 -19.74 36.34 28.53
N ASP A 316 -19.34 37.27 29.38
CA ASP A 316 -19.84 38.66 29.31
C ASP A 316 -18.86 39.63 28.63
N SER A 317 -17.65 39.18 28.28
CA SER A 317 -16.65 40.03 27.65
C SER A 317 -16.24 39.52 26.28
N VAL A 318 -16.47 40.35 25.26
CA VAL A 318 -15.90 40.18 23.91
C VAL A 318 -14.37 40.05 24.00
N ILE A 319 -13.74 40.69 24.99
CA ILE A 319 -12.30 40.61 25.26
C ILE A 319 -11.90 39.20 25.71
N GLY A 320 -12.72 38.47 26.48
CA GLY A 320 -12.41 37.09 26.89
C GLY A 320 -12.45 36.09 25.72
N ARG A 321 -13.35 36.32 24.76
CA ARG A 321 -13.44 35.54 23.51
C ARG A 321 -12.30 35.89 22.55
N LEU A 322 -11.97 37.18 22.41
CA LEU A 322 -10.79 37.63 21.69
C LEU A 322 -9.50 37.16 22.36
N PHE A 323 -9.45 37.04 23.70
CA PHE A 323 -8.29 36.59 24.45
C PHE A 323 -7.98 35.10 24.22
N LEU A 324 -9.01 34.25 24.08
CA LEU A 324 -8.83 32.84 23.68
C LEU A 324 -8.32 32.70 22.24
N ILE A 325 -8.71 33.63 21.35
CA ILE A 325 -8.19 33.74 19.98
C ILE A 325 -6.78 34.36 19.98
N LEU A 326 -6.47 35.29 20.87
CA LEU A 326 -5.13 35.87 21.04
C LEU A 326 -4.15 34.89 21.68
N LEU A 327 -4.62 33.96 22.52
CA LEU A 327 -3.83 32.86 23.07
C LEU A 327 -3.47 31.78 22.03
N SER A 328 -3.97 31.88 20.80
CA SER A 328 -3.48 31.11 19.65
C SER A 328 -2.26 31.74 18.98
N GLY A 329 -1.80 32.90 19.44
CA GLY A 329 -0.67 33.62 18.85
C GLY A 329 0.69 33.03 19.21
N VAL A 330 1.54 32.96 18.19
CA VAL A 330 2.92 32.48 18.15
C VAL A 330 3.04 30.95 18.09
N VAL A 331 2.97 30.46 16.85
CA VAL A 331 3.57 29.19 16.45
C VAL A 331 5.03 29.44 16.09
N ASP A 332 5.93 28.66 16.68
CA ASP A 332 7.31 28.61 16.24
C ASP A 332 7.36 27.80 14.94
N THR A 333 7.79 28.45 13.86
CA THR A 333 7.90 27.86 12.53
C THR A 333 8.94 26.75 12.51
N GLY A 334 8.61 25.58 11.90
CA GLY A 334 9.59 24.54 11.60
C GLY A 334 9.85 23.52 12.71
N LEU A 335 8.97 23.40 13.71
CA LEU A 335 9.11 22.45 14.81
C LEU A 335 8.22 21.22 14.64
N VAL A 336 8.80 20.07 15.01
CA VAL A 336 8.10 18.79 15.17
C VAL A 336 7.46 18.78 16.56
N TYR A 337 6.13 18.79 16.62
CA TYR A 337 5.38 18.72 17.86
C TYR A 337 4.91 17.29 18.12
N PRO A 338 4.98 16.77 19.35
CA PRO A 338 4.42 15.46 19.66
C PRO A 338 2.89 15.49 19.56
N MET A 339 2.30 14.49 18.91
CA MET A 339 0.86 14.27 18.93
C MET A 339 0.40 14.05 20.37
N TRP A 340 -0.76 14.59 20.74
CA TRP A 340 -1.30 14.59 22.11
C TRP A 340 -0.51 15.39 23.15
N GLY A 341 0.53 16.12 22.73
CA GLY A 341 1.22 17.08 23.59
C GLY A 341 0.35 18.29 23.98
N PRO A 342 0.83 19.14 24.90
CA PRO A 342 0.13 20.35 25.33
C PRO A 342 -0.13 21.31 24.15
N TYR A 343 0.83 21.41 23.23
CA TYR A 343 0.70 22.21 22.02
C TYR A 343 -0.36 21.64 21.06
N HIS A 344 -0.28 20.34 20.73
CA HIS A 344 -1.29 19.67 19.88
C HIS A 344 -2.70 19.81 20.47
N SER A 345 -2.85 19.69 21.79
CA SER A 345 -4.14 19.83 22.47
C SER A 345 -4.70 21.26 22.37
N ARG A 346 -3.85 22.29 22.51
CA ARG A 346 -4.23 23.70 22.29
C ARG A 346 -4.64 23.93 20.84
N TRP A 347 -3.83 23.47 19.89
CA TRP A 347 -4.12 23.57 18.45
C TRP A 347 -5.45 22.90 18.09
N TRP A 348 -5.65 21.66 18.55
CA TRP A 348 -6.88 20.90 18.33
C TRP A 348 -8.10 21.60 18.93
N LEU A 349 -7.97 22.15 20.14
CA LEU A 349 -9.05 22.90 20.78
C LEU A 349 -9.43 24.13 19.96
N THR A 350 -8.44 24.90 19.48
CA THR A 350 -8.67 26.06 18.60
C THR A 350 -9.42 25.66 17.34
N GLN A 351 -9.00 24.58 16.67
CA GLN A 351 -9.68 24.06 15.49
C GLN A 351 -11.14 23.67 15.78
N LYS A 352 -11.42 23.06 16.94
CA LYS A 352 -12.78 22.71 17.35
C LYS A 352 -13.63 23.94 17.65
N VAL A 353 -13.07 24.95 18.31
CA VAL A 353 -13.77 26.21 18.55
C VAL A 353 -14.13 26.90 17.23
N LEU A 354 -13.20 26.97 16.28
CA LEU A 354 -13.47 27.55 14.95
C LEU A 354 -14.52 26.74 14.17
N GLN A 355 -14.50 25.42 14.28
CA GLN A 355 -15.50 24.55 13.66
C GLN A 355 -16.91 24.78 14.22
N VAL A 356 -17.03 25.03 15.53
CA VAL A 356 -18.32 25.27 16.21
C VAL A 356 -18.82 26.69 15.96
N CYS A 357 -17.96 27.70 16.09
CA CYS A 357 -18.32 29.09 15.85
C CYS A 357 -18.60 29.36 14.36
N GLY A 358 -17.93 28.60 13.48
CA GLY A 358 -18.00 28.80 12.03
C GLY A 358 -17.46 30.16 11.60
N LYS A 359 -17.55 30.42 10.28
CA LYS A 359 -17.16 31.72 9.69
C LYS A 359 -18.23 32.81 9.92
N GLY A 360 -19.45 32.43 10.28
CA GLY A 360 -20.58 33.35 10.48
C GLY A 360 -20.83 34.27 9.28
N ILE A 361 -21.07 35.55 9.55
CA ILE A 361 -21.30 36.59 8.54
C ILE A 361 -20.06 36.76 7.63
N PHE A 362 -18.85 36.54 8.15
CA PHE A 362 -17.62 36.66 7.36
C PHE A 362 -17.52 35.64 6.22
N GLY A 363 -18.28 34.55 6.30
CA GLY A 363 -18.36 33.54 5.25
C GLY A 363 -19.17 33.94 4.02
N HIS A 364 -19.94 35.03 4.06
CA HIS A 364 -20.88 35.37 2.98
C HIS A 364 -20.24 36.14 1.82
N PHE A 365 -19.34 37.08 2.10
CA PHE A 365 -18.68 37.89 1.07
C PHE A 365 -17.19 37.58 0.97
N GLY A 366 -16.61 37.71 -0.23
CA GLY A 366 -15.18 37.44 -0.46
C GLY A 366 -14.27 38.35 0.39
N PHE A 367 -14.56 39.65 0.45
CA PHE A 367 -13.73 40.59 1.20
C PHE A 367 -13.81 40.36 2.73
N THR A 368 -14.98 39.99 3.26
CA THR A 368 -15.14 39.68 4.69
C THR A 368 -14.40 38.41 5.06
N ARG A 369 -14.31 37.44 4.14
CA ARG A 369 -13.57 36.20 4.32
C ARG A 369 -12.06 36.45 4.38
N VAL A 370 -11.53 37.31 3.51
CA VAL A 370 -10.13 37.74 3.56
C VAL A 370 -9.83 38.47 4.88
N LEU A 371 -10.71 39.37 5.32
CA LEU A 371 -10.55 40.06 6.60
C LEU A 371 -10.51 39.09 7.78
N TYR A 372 -11.39 38.08 7.75
CA TYR A 372 -11.43 37.03 8.77
C TYR A 372 -10.13 36.24 8.86
N TYR A 373 -9.58 35.79 7.73
CA TYR A 373 -8.31 35.05 7.74
C TYR A 373 -7.12 35.92 8.15
N ARG A 374 -7.11 37.21 7.79
CA ARG A 374 -6.11 38.16 8.31
C ARG A 374 -6.20 38.33 9.83
N ALA A 375 -7.41 38.40 10.37
CA ALA A 375 -7.62 38.51 11.82
C ALA A 375 -7.15 37.25 12.58
N LEU A 376 -7.14 36.09 11.93
CA LEU A 376 -6.63 34.83 12.48
C LEU A 376 -5.10 34.65 12.32
N GLY A 377 -4.41 35.57 11.66
CA GLY A 377 -2.95 35.58 11.55
C GLY A 377 -2.40 35.46 10.12
N ALA A 378 -3.23 35.17 9.11
CA ALA A 378 -2.75 35.02 7.74
C ALA A 378 -2.31 36.34 7.11
N ARG A 379 -1.16 36.32 6.43
CA ARG A 379 -0.65 37.48 5.69
C ARG A 379 -1.18 37.43 4.28
N ILE A 380 -2.27 38.15 4.00
CA ILE A 380 -2.95 38.11 2.69
C ILE A 380 -2.82 39.44 1.98
N GLY A 381 -2.32 39.43 0.74
CA GLY A 381 -2.19 40.57 -0.17
C GLY A 381 -3.51 41.17 -0.65
N ARG A 382 -3.44 42.12 -1.59
CA ARG A 382 -4.58 42.83 -2.18
C ARG A 382 -5.26 42.00 -3.27
N ASN A 383 -6.56 42.23 -3.46
CA ASN A 383 -7.37 41.60 -4.52
C ASN A 383 -7.34 40.05 -4.53
N VAL A 384 -7.12 39.43 -3.37
CA VAL A 384 -7.15 37.98 -3.22
C VAL A 384 -8.60 37.48 -3.21
N ARG A 385 -8.88 36.45 -4.00
CA ARG A 385 -10.19 35.78 -4.05
C ARG A 385 -10.05 34.38 -3.48
N ILE A 386 -10.84 34.06 -2.46
CA ILE A 386 -10.84 32.76 -1.79
C ILE A 386 -12.23 32.16 -1.95
N HIS A 387 -12.36 30.96 -2.50
CA HIS A 387 -13.64 30.26 -2.64
C HIS A 387 -14.25 29.93 -1.26
N PRO A 388 -15.59 29.90 -1.08
CA PRO A 388 -16.21 29.62 0.22
C PRO A 388 -15.85 28.26 0.82
N GLN A 389 -15.64 27.28 -0.06
CA GLN A 389 -15.31 25.89 0.29
C GLN A 389 -13.80 25.65 0.49
N ALA A 390 -12.96 26.62 0.11
CA ALA A 390 -11.52 26.54 0.33
C ALA A 390 -11.22 26.26 1.81
N SER A 391 -10.41 25.23 2.04
CA SER A 391 -10.03 24.74 3.36
C SER A 391 -8.66 25.31 3.72
N LEU A 392 -8.66 26.36 4.53
CA LEU A 392 -7.46 26.96 5.12
C LEU A 392 -7.36 26.59 6.60
N GLY A 393 -6.15 26.40 7.11
CA GLY A 393 -5.87 26.17 8.53
C GLY A 393 -4.50 26.75 8.90
N GLU A 394 -4.12 26.69 10.18
CA GLU A 394 -2.81 27.17 10.66
C GLU A 394 -2.47 28.56 10.08
N TYR A 395 -3.42 29.48 10.24
CA TYR A 395 -3.51 30.72 9.45
C TYR A 395 -2.26 31.59 9.56
N ASP A 396 -1.62 31.60 10.71
CA ASP A 396 -0.38 32.34 10.99
C ASP A 396 0.83 31.85 10.19
N LEU A 397 0.76 30.64 9.63
CA LEU A 397 1.76 30.05 8.76
C LEU A 397 1.46 30.23 7.27
N ILE A 398 0.41 30.98 6.93
CA ILE A 398 -0.01 31.23 5.55
C ILE A 398 0.36 32.66 5.11
N GLU A 399 1.15 32.75 4.04
CA GLU A 399 1.45 33.99 3.34
C GLU A 399 0.93 33.92 1.89
N ILE A 400 0.05 34.85 1.51
CA ILE A 400 -0.58 34.92 0.19
C ILE A 400 -0.28 36.29 -0.43
N GLY A 401 0.30 36.31 -1.63
CA GLY A 401 0.61 37.50 -2.41
C GLY A 401 -0.62 38.22 -2.98
N ASP A 402 -0.37 39.28 -3.74
CA ASP A 402 -1.42 40.07 -4.40
C ASP A 402 -2.04 39.30 -5.58
N ASN A 403 -3.32 39.57 -5.90
CA ASN A 403 -4.08 38.98 -7.03
C ASN A 403 -4.20 37.45 -7.05
N VAL A 404 -3.97 36.78 -5.92
CA VAL A 404 -4.08 35.32 -5.84
C VAL A 404 -5.54 34.87 -5.89
N VAL A 405 -5.80 33.80 -6.65
CA VAL A 405 -7.11 33.13 -6.70
C VAL A 405 -6.97 31.72 -6.10
N LEU A 406 -7.66 31.49 -4.98
CA LEU A 406 -7.80 30.18 -4.35
C LEU A 406 -9.19 29.63 -4.63
N ASP A 407 -9.27 28.54 -5.39
CA ASP A 407 -10.52 27.83 -5.63
C ASP A 407 -10.91 26.93 -4.43
N ASP A 408 -11.80 25.95 -4.60
CA ASP A 408 -12.07 24.90 -3.61
C ASP A 408 -10.85 23.98 -3.40
N CYS A 409 -9.77 24.55 -2.86
CA CYS A 409 -8.49 23.92 -2.63
C CYS A 409 -8.23 23.69 -1.13
N SER A 410 -7.29 22.81 -0.82
CA SER A 410 -6.79 22.62 0.55
C SER A 410 -5.43 23.31 0.69
N CYS A 411 -5.36 24.31 1.56
CA CYS A 411 -4.13 25.03 1.90
C CYS A 411 -3.92 24.93 3.41
N ARG A 412 -3.20 23.89 3.84
CA ARG A 412 -3.04 23.52 5.25
C ARG A 412 -1.54 23.35 5.54
N PRO A 413 -0.90 24.29 6.28
CA PRO A 413 0.48 24.22 6.79
C PRO A 413 0.76 23.07 7.80
N PHE A 414 0.12 21.91 7.62
CA PHE A 414 0.08 20.81 8.58
C PHE A 414 0.37 19.48 7.87
N SER A 415 1.30 18.71 8.43
CA SER A 415 1.57 17.33 8.05
C SER A 415 1.68 16.45 9.30
N ALA A 416 1.13 15.22 9.22
CA ALA A 416 1.27 14.23 10.28
C ALA A 416 2.37 13.23 9.91
N GLU A 417 3.39 13.10 10.74
CA GLU A 417 4.50 12.18 10.53
C GLU A 417 4.31 10.93 11.42
N ARG A 418 4.17 9.76 10.77
CA ARG A 418 4.10 8.42 11.40
C ARG A 418 3.11 8.27 12.56
N ASN A 419 2.03 9.07 12.60
CA ASN A 419 1.06 9.17 13.71
C ASN A 419 1.64 9.58 15.08
N THR A 420 2.90 9.98 15.15
CA THR A 420 3.60 10.33 16.39
C THR A 420 3.82 11.82 16.53
N SER A 421 3.99 12.52 15.40
CA SER A 421 4.37 13.93 15.37
C SER A 421 3.51 14.74 14.40
N MET A 422 3.28 15.98 14.79
CA MET A 422 2.67 17.04 14.03
C MET A 422 3.77 17.97 13.53
N LEU A 423 3.92 18.06 12.21
CA LEU A 423 4.86 18.94 11.54
C LEU A 423 4.11 20.18 11.04
N LEU A 424 4.57 21.36 11.47
CA LEU A 424 4.04 22.64 11.06
C LEU A 424 5.08 23.44 10.29
N GLN A 425 4.81 23.67 9.01
CA GLN A 425 5.73 24.36 8.11
C GLN A 425 4.97 25.39 7.27
N PRO A 426 5.54 26.58 7.06
CA PRO A 426 4.86 27.68 6.39
C PRO A 426 4.48 27.34 4.94
N ILE A 427 3.43 27.99 4.46
CA ILE A 427 3.03 27.99 3.04
C ILE A 427 3.12 29.42 2.53
N ARG A 428 3.88 29.62 1.45
CA ARG A 428 4.01 30.90 0.76
C ARG A 428 3.43 30.78 -0.64
N ILE A 429 2.54 31.70 -0.99
CA ILE A 429 1.94 31.78 -2.31
C ILE A 429 2.32 33.12 -2.92
N GLY A 430 3.13 33.09 -4.00
CA GLY A 430 3.53 34.26 -4.75
C GLY A 430 2.36 35.06 -5.32
N ALA A 431 2.64 36.28 -5.76
CA ALA A 431 1.62 37.13 -6.41
C ALA A 431 1.14 36.50 -7.74
N ASP A 432 -0.06 36.88 -8.16
CA ASP A 432 -0.68 36.45 -9.43
C ASP A 432 -0.82 34.93 -9.59
N CYS A 433 -0.71 34.15 -8.51
CA CYS A 433 -0.91 32.70 -8.55
C CYS A 433 -2.38 32.30 -8.61
N THR A 434 -2.67 31.19 -9.28
CA THR A 434 -4.00 30.55 -9.28
C THR A 434 -3.88 29.12 -8.80
N VAL A 435 -4.69 28.77 -7.80
CA VAL A 435 -4.73 27.42 -7.23
C VAL A 435 -6.04 26.78 -7.62
N GLY A 436 -5.96 25.76 -8.46
CA GLY A 436 -7.09 25.10 -9.09
C GLY A 436 -8.01 24.34 -8.13
N LEU A 437 -9.18 23.97 -8.65
CA LEU A 437 -10.23 23.23 -7.96
C LEU A 437 -9.69 21.92 -7.37
N LYS A 438 -9.95 21.64 -6.10
CA LYS A 438 -9.46 20.46 -5.35
C LYS A 438 -7.94 20.31 -5.32
N ALA A 439 -7.17 21.33 -5.71
CA ALA A 439 -5.73 21.28 -5.58
C ALA A 439 -5.31 21.24 -4.10
N VAL A 440 -4.21 20.57 -3.81
CA VAL A 440 -3.66 20.41 -2.46
C VAL A 440 -2.31 21.09 -2.38
N ILE A 441 -2.23 22.14 -1.58
CA ILE A 441 -0.97 22.79 -1.21
C ILE A 441 -0.47 22.12 0.07
N ALA A 442 0.63 21.39 -0.06
CA ALA A 442 1.29 20.71 1.05
C ALA A 442 2.00 21.71 1.99
N SER A 443 2.32 21.27 3.21
CA SER A 443 3.17 22.03 4.11
C SER A 443 4.57 22.24 3.50
N ASP A 444 5.24 23.32 3.86
CA ASP A 444 6.58 23.68 3.34
C ASP A 444 6.63 23.99 1.84
N THR A 445 5.51 24.49 1.30
CA THR A 445 5.43 24.88 -0.11
C THR A 445 5.68 26.38 -0.26
N ASP A 446 6.59 26.75 -1.16
CA ASP A 446 6.73 28.11 -1.69
C ASP A 446 6.34 28.11 -3.18
N LEU A 447 5.16 28.66 -3.51
CA LEU A 447 4.69 28.77 -4.90
C LEU A 447 5.28 30.03 -5.54
N PRO A 448 6.11 29.90 -6.58
CA PRO A 448 6.66 31.05 -7.30
C PRO A 448 5.57 31.97 -7.87
N GLN A 449 5.89 33.25 -8.06
CA GLN A 449 4.97 34.22 -8.65
C GLN A 449 4.44 33.75 -10.02
N GLY A 450 3.13 33.92 -10.26
CA GLY A 450 2.48 33.56 -11.52
C GLY A 450 2.19 32.06 -11.68
N THR A 451 2.43 31.22 -10.68
CA THR A 451 2.16 29.78 -10.76
C THR A 451 0.66 29.50 -10.87
N CYS A 452 0.28 28.68 -11.85
CA CYS A 452 -1.10 28.29 -12.12
C CYS A 452 -1.28 26.77 -11.97
N LEU A 453 -1.63 26.34 -10.75
CA LEU A 453 -1.91 24.93 -10.46
C LEU A 453 -3.25 24.52 -11.06
N GLY A 454 -3.27 23.37 -11.72
CA GLY A 454 -4.46 22.80 -12.32
C GLY A 454 -5.45 22.24 -11.30
N PRO A 455 -6.62 21.78 -11.77
CA PRO A 455 -7.58 21.06 -10.95
C PRO A 455 -7.00 19.73 -10.45
N ASN A 456 -7.28 19.37 -9.19
CA ASN A 456 -6.89 18.10 -8.58
C ASN A 456 -5.38 17.79 -8.65
N THR A 457 -4.53 18.83 -8.63
CA THR A 457 -3.07 18.70 -8.59
C THR A 457 -2.54 18.96 -7.18
N SER A 458 -1.31 18.54 -6.93
CA SER A 458 -0.59 18.90 -5.71
C SER A 458 0.45 20.01 -5.94
N SER A 459 0.83 20.73 -4.88
CA SER A 459 2.01 21.60 -4.91
C SER A 459 3.32 20.86 -5.17
N TRP A 460 3.36 19.53 -5.09
CA TRP A 460 4.52 18.73 -5.52
C TRP A 460 4.61 18.57 -7.04
N GLU A 461 3.56 18.90 -7.78
CA GLU A 461 3.45 18.75 -9.24
C GLU A 461 3.57 20.11 -9.94
N MET A 462 4.40 21.03 -9.40
CA MET A 462 4.55 22.38 -9.97
C MET A 462 5.05 22.38 -11.41
N GLU A 463 5.75 21.33 -11.83
CA GLU A 463 6.22 21.17 -13.22
C GLU A 463 5.06 21.09 -14.22
N ASP A 464 3.89 20.62 -13.80
CA ASP A 464 2.67 20.56 -14.61
C ASP A 464 1.82 21.85 -14.50
N ALA A 465 2.31 22.89 -13.80
CA ALA A 465 1.63 24.17 -13.68
C ALA A 465 1.71 24.98 -14.98
N GLN A 466 0.58 25.12 -15.67
CA GLN A 466 0.47 25.85 -16.93
C GLN A 466 -0.44 27.08 -16.77
N GLU A 467 -0.13 28.16 -17.50
CA GLU A 467 -0.94 29.39 -17.46
C GLU A 467 -2.38 29.17 -17.93
N SER A 468 -2.60 28.20 -18.83
CA SER A 468 -3.94 27.75 -19.27
C SER A 468 -4.84 27.29 -18.12
N ASN A 469 -4.26 26.83 -17.00
CA ASN A 469 -5.04 26.43 -15.82
C ASN A 469 -5.75 27.60 -15.15
N ARG A 470 -5.32 28.85 -15.37
CA ARG A 470 -5.98 30.04 -14.81
C ARG A 470 -7.43 30.16 -15.29
N GLU A 471 -7.67 29.74 -16.52
CA GLU A 471 -9.00 29.75 -17.13
C GLU A 471 -9.91 28.69 -16.50
N LEU A 472 -9.37 27.66 -15.83
CA LEU A 472 -10.14 26.60 -15.19
C LEU A 472 -10.68 26.99 -13.79
N ALA A 473 -10.39 28.20 -13.30
CA ALA A 473 -10.74 28.62 -11.93
C ALA A 473 -12.24 28.92 -11.77
N SER A 474 -12.94 28.02 -11.07
CA SER A 474 -14.38 28.10 -10.83
C SER A 474 -14.77 29.15 -9.78
N ALA A 475 -13.82 29.60 -8.95
CA ALA A 475 -14.03 30.68 -7.98
C ALA A 475 -14.43 32.03 -8.60
N GLN A 476 -14.33 32.16 -9.93
CA GLN A 476 -14.80 33.32 -10.67
C GLN A 476 -16.30 33.27 -10.99
N ILE A 477 -16.96 32.11 -10.77
CA ILE A 477 -18.33 31.84 -11.19
C ILE A 477 -19.31 32.12 -10.01
N PRO A 478 -20.46 32.78 -10.26
CA PRO A 478 -21.48 33.02 -9.24
C PRO A 478 -22.04 31.71 -8.68
N GLN A 479 -22.21 31.64 -7.35
CA GLN A 479 -22.71 30.44 -6.67
C GLN A 479 -24.25 30.35 -6.73
N PRO A 480 -24.81 29.13 -6.79
CA PRO A 480 -26.26 28.91 -6.79
C PRO A 480 -26.91 29.23 -5.43
N HIS A 481 -28.22 29.47 -5.46
CA HIS A 481 -29.02 29.87 -4.29
C HIS A 481 -29.10 28.77 -3.21
N TRP A 482 -29.13 29.17 -1.93
CA TRP A 482 -29.05 28.28 -0.76
C TRP A 482 -30.19 27.23 -0.65
N ILE A 483 -31.30 27.43 -1.34
CA ILE A 483 -32.47 26.53 -1.30
C ILE A 483 -32.16 25.14 -1.87
N TRP A 484 -31.15 25.05 -2.73
CA TRP A 484 -30.74 23.81 -3.41
C TRP A 484 -29.86 22.89 -2.56
N TYR A 485 -29.47 23.30 -1.35
CA TYR A 485 -28.62 22.50 -0.43
C TYR A 485 -29.41 21.52 0.47
N SER A 486 -30.72 21.33 0.24
CA SER A 486 -31.63 20.71 1.22
C SER A 486 -32.12 19.27 0.94
N GLY A 487 -31.64 18.61 -0.12
CA GLY A 487 -32.08 17.24 -0.48
C GLY A 487 -30.99 16.17 -0.34
N THR A 488 -31.09 15.26 0.65
CA THR A 488 -30.07 14.22 0.92
C THR A 488 -30.38 12.84 0.34
N HIS A 489 -31.58 12.63 -0.23
CA HIS A 489 -31.95 11.34 -0.82
C HIS A 489 -31.71 11.32 -2.34
N TYR A 490 -31.02 10.29 -2.84
CA TYR A 490 -30.50 10.24 -4.22
C TYR A 490 -31.56 10.38 -5.31
N GLU A 491 -32.73 9.78 -5.14
CA GLU A 491 -33.82 9.94 -6.12
C GLU A 491 -34.43 11.36 -6.09
N LEU A 492 -34.46 12.02 -4.91
CA LEU A 492 -34.92 13.41 -4.83
C LEU A 492 -33.93 14.35 -5.50
N VAL A 493 -32.62 14.05 -5.41
CA VAL A 493 -31.57 14.77 -6.15
C VAL A 493 -31.79 14.61 -7.66
N SER A 494 -32.01 13.38 -8.15
CA SER A 494 -32.29 13.12 -9.58
C SER A 494 -33.56 13.82 -10.06
N ILE A 495 -34.61 13.94 -9.24
CA ILE A 495 -35.82 14.70 -9.56
C ILE A 495 -35.52 16.19 -9.61
N ALA A 496 -34.79 16.72 -8.63
CA ALA A 496 -34.44 18.14 -8.57
C ALA A 496 -33.57 18.56 -9.77
N VAL A 497 -32.57 17.76 -10.14
CA VAL A 497 -31.74 18.02 -11.33
C VAL A 497 -32.58 18.02 -12.61
N ARG A 498 -33.55 17.10 -12.74
CA ARG A 498 -34.51 17.09 -13.86
C ARG A 498 -35.38 18.35 -13.90
N MET A 499 -35.86 18.81 -12.75
CA MET A 499 -36.62 20.07 -12.64
C MET A 499 -35.78 21.30 -13.01
N LEU A 500 -34.47 21.24 -12.75
CA LEU A 500 -33.50 22.29 -13.05
C LEU A 500 -32.99 22.28 -14.50
N GLY A 501 -33.50 21.38 -15.35
CA GLY A 501 -33.19 21.33 -16.78
C GLY A 501 -32.17 20.25 -17.18
N GLY A 502 -31.57 19.54 -16.22
CA GLY A 502 -30.65 18.45 -16.51
C GLY A 502 -31.34 17.17 -16.96
N ARG A 503 -30.62 16.34 -17.73
CA ARG A 503 -31.10 15.01 -18.14
C ARG A 503 -30.48 13.97 -17.24
N VAL A 504 -31.28 13.36 -16.37
CA VAL A 504 -30.82 12.31 -15.46
C VAL A 504 -31.70 11.09 -15.62
N GLY A 505 -31.06 9.93 -15.86
CA GLY A 505 -31.69 8.63 -15.96
C GLY A 505 -32.24 8.11 -14.64
N LYS A 506 -32.68 6.86 -14.64
CA LYS A 506 -33.24 6.19 -13.47
C LYS A 506 -32.14 5.56 -12.61
N ARG A 507 -32.40 5.46 -11.31
CA ARG A 507 -31.57 4.70 -10.33
C ARG A 507 -30.12 5.19 -10.23
N VAL A 508 -29.94 6.50 -10.31
CA VAL A 508 -28.64 7.17 -10.14
C VAL A 508 -28.35 7.34 -8.64
N TYR A 509 -27.13 7.03 -8.23
CA TYR A 509 -26.67 7.09 -6.85
C TYR A 509 -25.73 8.29 -6.61
N TRP A 510 -26.07 9.17 -5.65
CA TRP A 510 -25.39 10.47 -5.42
C TRP A 510 -24.80 10.63 -4.00
N PRO A 511 -23.80 9.86 -3.58
CA PRO A 511 -23.29 9.89 -2.21
C PRO A 511 -22.48 11.17 -1.96
N GLY A 512 -22.94 12.05 -1.07
CA GLY A 512 -22.16 13.23 -0.63
C GLY A 512 -21.88 14.29 -1.72
N THR A 513 -22.22 14.03 -2.97
CA THR A 513 -22.10 14.86 -4.18
C THR A 513 -23.47 15.42 -4.60
N GLY A 514 -24.24 15.95 -3.65
CA GLY A 514 -25.61 16.42 -3.90
C GLY A 514 -25.73 17.56 -4.93
N ILE A 515 -26.94 18.14 -5.02
CA ILE A 515 -27.33 19.19 -6.00
C ILE A 515 -26.33 20.37 -6.08
N ALA A 516 -25.59 20.67 -5.01
CA ALA A 516 -24.61 21.76 -4.95
C ALA A 516 -23.37 21.62 -5.88
N MET A 517 -23.26 20.52 -6.63
CA MET A 517 -22.14 20.23 -7.51
C MET A 517 -22.13 20.98 -8.84
N VAL A 518 -23.31 21.18 -9.41
CA VAL A 518 -23.44 21.51 -10.83
C VAL A 518 -23.82 22.97 -10.96
N GLN A 519 -22.98 23.72 -11.65
CA GLN A 519 -23.18 25.15 -11.89
C GLN A 519 -24.36 25.36 -12.85
N ASP A 520 -24.41 24.57 -13.93
CA ASP A 520 -25.42 24.65 -14.99
C ASP A 520 -26.06 23.26 -15.21
N TYR A 521 -27.22 23.02 -14.60
CA TYR A 521 -27.86 21.70 -14.63
C TYR A 521 -28.28 21.26 -16.03
N ASP A 522 -28.63 22.20 -16.91
CA ASP A 522 -29.03 21.97 -18.31
C ASP A 522 -27.89 21.39 -19.18
N LEU A 523 -26.65 21.55 -18.74
CA LEU A 523 -25.43 21.01 -19.35
C LEU A 523 -25.05 19.63 -18.80
N LEU A 524 -25.90 18.99 -18.01
CA LEU A 524 -25.66 17.67 -17.46
C LEU A 524 -26.55 16.60 -18.12
N GLU A 525 -25.93 15.53 -18.62
CA GLU A 525 -26.61 14.36 -19.18
C GLU A 525 -26.06 13.08 -18.54
N ILE A 526 -26.89 12.39 -17.76
CA ILE A 526 -26.52 11.21 -16.99
C ILE A 526 -27.46 10.07 -17.36
N GLY A 527 -26.87 8.93 -17.71
CA GLY A 527 -27.57 7.69 -18.04
C GLY A 527 -28.23 7.03 -16.83
N ASN A 528 -28.72 5.82 -17.05
CA ASN A 528 -29.33 4.98 -16.03
C ASN A 528 -28.25 4.23 -15.23
N ASP A 529 -28.56 3.89 -13.98
CA ASP A 529 -27.70 3.04 -13.13
C ASP A 529 -26.28 3.59 -12.88
N VAL A 530 -26.11 4.91 -13.01
CA VAL A 530 -24.84 5.59 -12.74
C VAL A 530 -24.60 5.68 -11.24
N VAL A 531 -23.37 5.38 -10.83
CA VAL A 531 -22.94 5.45 -9.44
C VAL A 531 -21.88 6.53 -9.32
N PHE A 532 -22.17 7.58 -8.57
CA PHE A 532 -21.18 8.57 -8.18
C PHE A 532 -20.51 8.19 -6.87
N GLY A 533 -19.28 8.64 -6.70
CA GLY A 533 -18.53 8.61 -5.46
C GLY A 533 -18.72 9.92 -4.69
N SER A 534 -18.20 9.92 -3.48
CA SER A 534 -18.22 11.06 -2.58
C SER A 534 -17.23 12.14 -3.03
N ARG A 535 -17.67 13.41 -2.94
CA ARG A 535 -16.84 14.61 -3.16
C ARG A 535 -16.18 14.72 -4.55
N SER A 536 -16.66 13.98 -5.54
CA SER A 536 -16.39 14.26 -6.96
C SER A 536 -16.89 15.66 -7.30
N THR A 537 -16.42 16.32 -8.37
CA THR A 537 -16.85 17.65 -8.80
C THR A 537 -17.04 17.70 -10.31
N PHE A 538 -18.18 18.24 -10.77
CA PHE A 538 -18.52 18.39 -12.19
C PHE A 538 -18.59 19.87 -12.55
N VAL A 539 -17.66 20.31 -13.39
CA VAL A 539 -17.55 21.71 -13.82
C VAL A 539 -18.06 21.81 -15.25
N THR A 540 -19.23 22.42 -15.44
CA THR A 540 -19.85 22.62 -16.77
C THR A 540 -19.40 23.90 -17.45
N SER A 541 -18.79 24.81 -16.69
CA SER A 541 -18.38 26.14 -17.12
C SER A 541 -17.02 26.49 -16.55
N ASP A 542 -16.14 27.02 -17.38
CA ASP A 542 -14.88 27.63 -16.97
C ASP A 542 -14.67 28.97 -17.69
N GLY A 543 -13.49 29.56 -17.55
CA GLY A 543 -13.09 30.83 -18.18
C GLY A 543 -13.01 30.78 -19.71
N VAL A 544 -12.96 29.60 -20.33
CA VAL A 544 -12.97 29.41 -21.79
C VAL A 544 -14.40 29.39 -22.31
N GLY A 545 -15.29 28.69 -21.61
CA GLY A 545 -16.68 28.58 -22.03
C GLY A 545 -17.44 27.48 -21.30
N ARG A 546 -18.64 27.20 -21.80
CA ARG A 546 -19.55 26.21 -21.22
C ARG A 546 -19.76 25.04 -22.16
N ASP A 547 -19.62 23.82 -21.65
CA ASP A 547 -19.82 22.59 -22.43
C ASP A 547 -20.58 21.53 -21.64
N ARG A 548 -21.28 20.66 -22.36
CA ARG A 548 -22.10 19.59 -21.78
C ARG A 548 -21.22 18.46 -21.24
N ILE A 549 -21.54 17.95 -20.06
CA ILE A 549 -20.95 16.71 -19.51
C ILE A 549 -21.95 15.57 -19.72
N VAL A 550 -21.47 14.48 -20.33
CA VAL A 550 -22.26 13.28 -20.64
C VAL A 550 -21.68 12.08 -19.91
N ILE A 551 -22.51 11.34 -19.18
CA ILE A 551 -22.14 10.12 -18.46
C ILE A 551 -23.07 8.99 -18.89
N GLY A 552 -22.50 7.95 -19.50
CA GLY A 552 -23.22 6.82 -20.06
C GLY A 552 -23.84 5.88 -19.01
N ASP A 553 -24.73 5.01 -19.48
CA ASP A 553 -25.44 4.05 -18.63
C ASP A 553 -24.48 3.08 -17.90
N GLY A 554 -24.75 2.83 -16.62
CA GLY A 554 -23.96 1.91 -15.79
C GLY A 554 -22.53 2.38 -15.50
N ALA A 555 -22.18 3.64 -15.80
CA ALA A 555 -20.87 4.19 -15.47
C ALA A 555 -20.67 4.28 -13.95
N PHE A 556 -19.46 4.00 -13.50
CA PHE A 556 -19.03 4.18 -12.13
C PHE A 556 -18.05 5.35 -12.06
N VAL A 557 -18.39 6.38 -11.29
CA VAL A 557 -17.51 7.51 -11.03
C VAL A 557 -17.08 7.43 -9.58
N GLY A 558 -15.80 7.22 -9.33
CA GLY A 558 -15.23 7.08 -7.98
C GLY A 558 -15.26 8.38 -7.17
N ASP A 559 -14.69 8.32 -5.97
CA ASP A 559 -14.64 9.44 -5.04
C ASP A 559 -13.64 10.51 -5.49
N HIS A 560 -13.92 11.80 -5.25
CA HIS A 560 -13.02 12.92 -5.59
C HIS A 560 -12.62 13.00 -7.07
N VAL A 561 -13.47 12.52 -7.97
CA VAL A 561 -13.26 12.68 -9.42
C VAL A 561 -13.56 14.12 -9.81
N VAL A 562 -12.70 14.78 -10.58
CA VAL A 562 -12.97 16.10 -11.14
C VAL A 562 -13.23 15.98 -12.63
N ALA A 563 -14.40 16.38 -13.10
CA ALA A 563 -14.76 16.39 -14.51
C ALA A 563 -14.86 17.81 -15.05
N LEU A 564 -14.06 18.13 -16.06
CA LEU A 564 -14.05 19.44 -16.73
C LEU A 564 -15.12 19.53 -17.83
N PRO A 565 -15.39 20.74 -18.39
CA PRO A 565 -16.43 20.90 -19.38
C PRO A 565 -16.21 20.05 -20.64
N GLY A 566 -17.29 19.51 -21.22
CA GLY A 566 -17.23 18.74 -22.46
C GLY A 566 -16.83 17.27 -22.31
N VAL A 567 -16.68 16.79 -21.08
CA VAL A 567 -16.35 15.38 -20.80
C VAL A 567 -17.47 14.43 -21.25
N MET A 568 -17.09 13.36 -21.93
CA MET A 568 -17.96 12.25 -22.30
C MET A 568 -17.45 10.93 -21.72
N VAL A 569 -18.18 10.37 -20.75
CA VAL A 569 -17.91 9.05 -20.16
C VAL A 569 -18.84 8.02 -20.80
N GLY A 570 -18.26 6.95 -21.33
CA GLY A 570 -18.95 5.85 -21.99
C GLY A 570 -19.77 4.96 -21.06
N LYS A 571 -20.49 4.00 -21.65
CA LYS A 571 -21.30 3.01 -20.94
C LYS A 571 -20.41 2.03 -20.19
N ARG A 572 -20.81 1.70 -18.95
CA ARG A 572 -20.08 0.77 -18.05
C ARG A 572 -18.60 1.14 -17.86
N THR A 573 -18.26 2.40 -18.09
CA THR A 573 -16.91 2.93 -17.88
C THR A 573 -16.69 3.18 -16.40
N THR A 574 -15.53 2.79 -15.89
CA THR A 574 -15.16 2.94 -14.49
C THR A 574 -14.11 4.04 -14.37
N ILE A 575 -14.47 5.15 -13.75
CA ILE A 575 -13.55 6.20 -13.35
C ILE A 575 -13.19 5.95 -11.89
N GLY A 576 -11.91 5.68 -11.63
CA GLY A 576 -11.35 5.46 -10.31
C GLY A 576 -11.33 6.73 -9.47
N SER A 577 -11.22 6.55 -8.16
CA SER A 577 -11.18 7.67 -7.21
C SER A 577 -9.98 8.59 -7.45
N GLY A 578 -10.19 9.90 -7.33
CA GLY A 578 -9.18 10.92 -7.54
C GLY A 578 -8.79 11.15 -8.99
N ALA A 579 -9.59 10.66 -9.96
CA ALA A 579 -9.31 10.89 -11.37
C ALA A 579 -9.65 12.33 -11.82
N LEU A 580 -8.82 12.90 -12.71
CA LEU A 580 -9.11 14.15 -13.41
C LEU A 580 -9.54 13.85 -14.84
N LEU A 581 -10.74 14.26 -15.23
CA LEU A 581 -11.24 14.13 -16.60
C LEU A 581 -11.05 15.46 -17.35
N ARG A 582 -10.17 15.46 -18.36
CA ARG A 582 -9.79 16.66 -19.11
C ARG A 582 -10.95 17.29 -19.87
N ARG A 583 -10.84 18.60 -20.17
CA ARG A 583 -11.81 19.31 -21.01
C ARG A 583 -11.94 18.62 -22.37
N ASN A 584 -13.17 18.43 -22.85
CA ASN A 584 -13.48 17.68 -24.08
C ASN A 584 -12.87 16.26 -24.12
N GLY A 585 -12.64 15.65 -22.95
CA GLY A 585 -12.13 14.29 -22.82
C GLY A 585 -13.21 13.26 -23.18
N SER A 586 -12.81 12.21 -23.91
CA SER A 586 -13.69 11.09 -24.26
C SER A 586 -13.13 9.80 -23.66
N TYR A 587 -13.93 9.16 -22.81
CA TYR A 587 -13.59 7.94 -22.08
C TYR A 587 -14.46 6.79 -22.59
N PRO A 588 -13.94 5.88 -23.43
CA PRO A 588 -14.75 4.90 -24.14
C PRO A 588 -15.48 3.89 -23.25
N ASP A 589 -16.48 3.20 -23.80
CA ASP A 589 -17.26 2.16 -23.12
C ASP A 589 -16.38 1.02 -22.57
N ASN A 590 -16.77 0.45 -21.42
CA ASN A 590 -16.10 -0.69 -20.79
C ASN A 590 -14.58 -0.49 -20.51
N THR A 591 -14.17 0.75 -20.26
CA THR A 591 -12.78 1.07 -19.89
C THR A 591 -12.67 1.47 -18.42
N THR A 592 -11.45 1.38 -17.87
CA THR A 592 -11.15 1.80 -16.50
C THR A 592 -10.07 2.87 -16.52
N TRP A 593 -10.33 4.02 -15.90
CA TRP A 593 -9.45 5.18 -15.87
C TRP A 593 -9.18 5.61 -14.43
N THR A 594 -7.98 6.06 -14.08
CA THR A 594 -7.68 6.54 -12.72
C THR A 594 -6.60 7.61 -12.69
N GLY A 595 -6.56 8.36 -11.59
CA GLY A 595 -5.50 9.30 -11.28
C GLY A 595 -5.54 10.56 -12.14
N SER A 596 -4.51 11.38 -11.98
CA SER A 596 -4.29 12.60 -12.76
C SER A 596 -2.82 12.59 -13.15
N LYS A 597 -2.52 12.54 -14.45
CA LYS A 597 -1.15 12.67 -14.95
C LYS A 597 -1.17 13.53 -16.19
N HIS A 598 -0.38 14.61 -16.19
CA HIS A 598 -0.37 15.60 -17.28
C HIS A 598 -1.76 16.16 -17.61
N GLY A 599 -2.60 16.36 -16.59
CA GLY A 599 -3.93 16.97 -16.75
C GLY A 599 -5.03 16.05 -17.29
N ASP A 600 -4.82 14.72 -17.34
CA ASP A 600 -5.86 13.75 -17.72
C ASP A 600 -5.74 12.44 -16.91
N ALA A 601 -6.80 11.64 -16.93
CA ALA A 601 -6.84 10.33 -16.31
C ALA A 601 -6.03 9.31 -17.13
N ILE A 602 -5.45 8.32 -16.44
CA ILE A 602 -4.71 7.24 -17.10
C ILE A 602 -5.61 6.02 -17.25
N GLN A 603 -5.70 5.48 -18.46
CA GLN A 603 -6.38 4.22 -18.72
C GLN A 603 -5.57 3.04 -18.18
N PHE A 604 -6.23 2.13 -17.46
CA PHE A 604 -5.63 0.86 -17.09
C PHE A 604 -5.52 -0.07 -18.31
N PRO A 605 -4.43 -0.85 -18.43
CA PRO A 605 -4.30 -1.86 -19.47
C PRO A 605 -5.46 -2.86 -19.38
N GLN A 606 -6.22 -3.02 -20.46
CA GLN A 606 -7.19 -4.11 -20.55
C GLN A 606 -6.42 -5.43 -20.63
N ASN A 607 -6.69 -6.34 -19.69
CA ASN A 607 -6.10 -7.68 -19.70
C ASN A 607 -6.67 -8.45 -20.91
N ASN A 608 -5.93 -8.44 -22.02
CA ASN A 608 -6.15 -9.32 -23.17
C ASN A 608 -5.56 -10.72 -22.90
N SER A 609 -5.88 -11.32 -21.75
CA SER A 609 -5.69 -12.77 -21.62
C SER A 609 -6.67 -13.45 -22.58
N PRO A 610 -6.30 -14.55 -23.27
CA PRO A 610 -7.26 -15.32 -24.06
C PRO A 610 -8.35 -15.81 -23.11
N ARG A 611 -9.48 -15.10 -23.11
CA ARG A 611 -10.65 -15.45 -22.30
C ARG A 611 -11.18 -16.79 -22.83
N ASN A 612 -11.48 -17.72 -21.93
CA ASN A 612 -12.05 -19.02 -22.30
C ASN A 612 -13.28 -18.80 -23.20
N GLN A 613 -13.43 -19.61 -24.25
CA GLN A 613 -14.55 -19.54 -25.21
C GLN A 613 -15.93 -19.64 -24.53
N SER A 614 -16.01 -20.20 -23.31
CA SER A 614 -17.20 -20.20 -22.46
C SER A 614 -17.58 -18.79 -21.98
N GLN A 615 -16.60 -17.99 -21.57
CA GLN A 615 -16.78 -16.62 -21.10
C GLN A 615 -16.97 -15.65 -22.28
N GLU A 616 -16.33 -15.92 -23.42
CA GLU A 616 -16.54 -15.18 -24.66
C GLU A 616 -17.94 -15.43 -25.25
N ASN A 617 -18.51 -16.64 -25.05
CA ASN A 617 -19.90 -16.93 -25.41
C ASN A 617 -20.91 -16.32 -24.42
N LEU A 618 -20.59 -16.23 -23.12
CA LEU A 618 -21.38 -15.49 -22.12
C LEU A 618 -21.36 -13.98 -22.40
N ASP A 619 -20.19 -13.40 -22.68
CA ASP A 619 -20.05 -12.00 -23.10
C ASP A 619 -20.73 -11.78 -24.47
N LYS A 620 -20.65 -12.70 -25.44
CA LYS A 620 -21.38 -12.60 -26.72
C LYS A 620 -22.90 -12.79 -26.58
N LEU A 621 -23.37 -13.51 -25.56
CA LEU A 621 -24.79 -13.60 -25.19
C LEU A 621 -25.26 -12.31 -24.49
N ASP A 622 -24.42 -11.72 -23.61
CA ASP A 622 -24.69 -10.45 -22.93
C ASP A 622 -24.56 -9.23 -23.87
N LEU A 623 -23.70 -9.31 -24.90
CA LEU A 623 -23.53 -8.28 -25.94
C LEU A 623 -24.59 -8.38 -27.06
N LYS A 624 -25.19 -9.56 -27.29
CA LYS A 624 -26.36 -9.69 -28.19
C LYS A 624 -27.67 -9.24 -27.55
N ASN A 625 -27.72 -9.18 -26.22
CA ASN A 625 -28.76 -8.44 -25.51
C ASN A 625 -28.37 -6.96 -25.52
N GLU A 626 -28.72 -6.26 -26.60
CA GLU A 626 -28.64 -4.78 -26.67
C GLU A 626 -29.45 -4.10 -25.53
N ASP A 627 -30.28 -4.87 -24.82
CA ASP A 627 -30.99 -4.54 -23.57
C ASP A 627 -30.44 -5.30 -22.33
N SER A 628 -29.13 -5.55 -22.24
CA SER A 628 -28.53 -6.11 -21.01
C SER A 628 -28.58 -5.09 -19.87
N ASP A 629 -29.62 -5.25 -19.04
CA ASP A 629 -29.94 -4.49 -17.83
C ASP A 629 -28.66 -4.03 -17.11
N THR A 630 -28.34 -2.73 -17.16
CA THR A 630 -27.18 -2.11 -16.47
C THR A 630 -27.30 -2.16 -14.95
N ILE A 631 -28.37 -2.77 -14.46
CA ILE A 631 -28.71 -2.90 -13.05
C ILE A 631 -27.73 -3.86 -12.38
N SER A 632 -27.00 -3.33 -11.39
CA SER A 632 -26.12 -4.12 -10.54
C SER A 632 -26.87 -5.28 -9.84
N PRO A 633 -26.19 -6.35 -9.40
CA PRO A 633 -26.82 -7.42 -8.64
C PRO A 633 -27.62 -6.92 -7.43
N PHE A 634 -27.10 -5.90 -6.73
CA PHE A 634 -27.83 -5.22 -5.66
C PHE A 634 -29.08 -4.47 -6.18
N GLY A 635 -28.97 -3.76 -7.30
CA GLY A 635 -30.11 -3.11 -7.93
C GLY A 635 -31.19 -4.11 -8.35
N ARG A 636 -30.82 -5.30 -8.83
CA ARG A 636 -31.77 -6.36 -9.18
C ARG A 636 -32.48 -6.92 -7.94
N ALA A 637 -31.75 -7.08 -6.84
CA ALA A 637 -32.32 -7.41 -5.53
C ALA A 637 -33.29 -6.33 -5.01
N PHE A 638 -32.92 -5.05 -5.10
CA PHE A 638 -33.67 -3.93 -4.53
C PHE A 638 -34.86 -3.47 -5.39
N TYR A 639 -34.64 -3.25 -6.70
CA TYR A 639 -35.63 -2.73 -7.64
C TYR A 639 -36.46 -3.84 -8.28
N ASN A 640 -35.81 -4.92 -8.76
CA ASN A 640 -36.47 -6.02 -9.46
C ASN A 640 -36.94 -7.14 -8.51
N ARG A 641 -36.70 -7.01 -7.19
CA ARG A 641 -37.05 -7.99 -6.15
C ARG A 641 -36.51 -9.39 -6.39
N GLN A 642 -35.35 -9.49 -7.01
CA GLN A 642 -34.70 -10.78 -7.28
C GLN A 642 -33.87 -11.26 -6.08
N ALA A 643 -34.05 -10.67 -4.88
CA ALA A 643 -33.42 -11.11 -3.66
C ALA A 643 -34.15 -12.30 -3.05
N SER A 644 -33.41 -13.22 -2.46
CA SER A 644 -33.95 -14.31 -1.61
C SER A 644 -34.52 -13.84 -0.27
N TYR A 645 -34.44 -12.53 0.04
CA TYR A 645 -34.82 -11.95 1.32
C TYR A 645 -35.60 -10.64 1.17
N TYR A 646 -36.35 -10.27 2.21
CA TYR A 646 -37.16 -9.05 2.21
C TYR A 646 -36.30 -7.79 2.27
N VAL A 647 -36.55 -6.86 1.34
CA VAL A 647 -35.88 -5.56 1.24
C VAL A 647 -36.91 -4.45 1.36
N LEU A 648 -36.70 -3.52 2.29
CA LEU A 648 -37.60 -2.37 2.50
C LEU A 648 -37.70 -1.50 1.23
N ARG A 649 -38.90 -1.00 0.92
CA ARG A 649 -39.11 -0.06 -0.19
C ARG A 649 -38.49 1.32 0.12
N ILE A 650 -38.28 2.11 -0.93
CA ILE A 650 -37.69 3.45 -0.82
C ILE A 650 -38.46 4.39 0.13
N GLY A 651 -39.80 4.36 0.12
CA GLY A 651 -40.63 5.22 0.98
C GLY A 651 -40.39 5.01 2.48
N PRO A 652 -40.51 3.77 2.99
CA PRO A 652 -40.16 3.43 4.37
C PRO A 652 -38.70 3.74 4.74
N ILE A 653 -37.74 3.56 3.83
CA ILE A 653 -36.33 3.91 4.07
C ILE A 653 -36.18 5.42 4.23
N VAL A 654 -36.76 6.22 3.33
CA VAL A 654 -36.80 7.68 3.42
C VAL A 654 -37.42 8.11 4.74
N ALA A 655 -38.58 7.55 5.11
CA ALA A 655 -39.26 7.88 6.37
C ALA A 655 -38.38 7.57 7.60
N TYR A 656 -37.72 6.41 7.62
CA TYR A 656 -36.79 6.04 8.69
C TYR A 656 -35.56 6.97 8.73
N SER A 657 -34.92 7.24 7.59
CA SER A 657 -33.75 8.11 7.51
C SER A 657 -34.08 9.56 7.88
N THR A 658 -35.22 10.08 7.44
CA THR A 658 -35.71 11.42 7.82
C THR A 658 -36.02 11.47 9.31
N LEU A 659 -36.67 10.45 9.86
CA LEU A 659 -36.94 10.36 11.30
C LEU A 659 -35.65 10.29 12.12
N ALA A 660 -34.70 9.45 11.71
CA ALA A 660 -33.39 9.33 12.37
C ALA A 660 -32.59 10.63 12.29
N ALA A 661 -32.60 11.33 11.15
CA ALA A 661 -31.97 12.63 10.98
C ALA A 661 -32.65 13.72 11.81
N ALA A 662 -33.99 13.74 11.88
CA ALA A 662 -34.75 14.68 12.69
C ALA A 662 -34.50 14.46 14.19
N ILE A 663 -34.51 13.20 14.65
CA ILE A 663 -34.16 12.84 16.04
C ILE A 663 -32.71 13.26 16.33
N GLY A 664 -31.76 12.93 15.45
CA GLY A 664 -30.36 13.34 15.58
C GLY A 664 -30.18 14.86 15.64
N ALA A 665 -30.88 15.62 14.79
CA ALA A 665 -30.83 17.07 14.75
C ALA A 665 -31.42 17.72 16.01
N VAL A 666 -32.66 17.35 16.38
CA VAL A 666 -33.32 17.83 17.62
C VAL A 666 -32.47 17.51 18.83
N TYR A 667 -31.85 16.32 18.87
CA TYR A 667 -31.08 15.88 20.02
C TYR A 667 -29.68 16.50 20.09
N SER A 668 -29.02 16.71 18.96
CA SER A 668 -27.76 17.50 18.90
C SER A 668 -27.98 18.95 19.37
N ALA A 669 -29.09 19.58 18.97
CA ALA A 669 -29.47 20.90 19.45
C ALA A 669 -29.80 20.90 20.95
N SER A 670 -30.43 19.85 21.47
CA SER A 670 -30.75 19.72 22.89
C SER A 670 -29.50 19.63 23.78
N SER A 671 -28.42 19.00 23.32
CA SER A 671 -27.16 18.90 24.06
C SER A 671 -26.48 20.27 24.22
N ILE A 672 -26.57 21.12 23.18
CA ILE A 672 -26.09 22.51 23.20
C ILE A 672 -26.95 23.35 24.15
N LEU A 673 -28.27 23.20 24.08
CA LEU A 673 -29.22 23.92 24.94
C LEU A 673 -29.05 23.53 26.42
N THR A 674 -28.84 22.24 26.70
CA THR A 674 -28.63 21.71 28.06
C THR A 674 -27.28 22.18 28.59
N GLY A 675 -26.22 22.16 27.78
CA GLY A 675 -24.93 22.74 28.13
C GLY A 675 -25.04 24.24 28.45
N LEU A 676 -25.76 25.01 27.61
CA LEU A 676 -26.03 26.43 27.83
C LEU A 676 -26.84 26.69 29.10
N LEU A 677 -27.86 25.88 29.41
CA LEU A 677 -28.70 26.00 30.60
C LEU A 677 -27.96 25.61 31.89
N VAL A 678 -27.11 24.59 31.84
CA VAL A 678 -26.25 24.19 32.96
C VAL A 678 -25.21 25.28 33.24
N VAL A 679 -24.59 25.83 32.19
CA VAL A 679 -23.68 26.98 32.29
C VAL A 679 -24.41 28.24 32.78
N SER A 680 -25.68 28.45 32.41
CA SER A 680 -26.45 29.62 32.87
C SER A 680 -26.91 29.51 34.33
N ARG A 681 -26.94 28.30 34.92
CA ARG A 681 -27.27 28.09 36.33
C ARG A 681 -26.05 27.97 37.24
N LEU A 682 -24.88 27.67 36.68
CA LEU A 682 -23.61 27.61 37.41
C LEU A 682 -22.87 28.97 37.46
N VAL A 683 -23.25 29.93 36.61
CA VAL A 683 -22.83 31.35 36.64
C VAL A 683 -23.94 32.17 37.28
#